data_AF-A0A1J1LMT8-F1
#
_entry.id   AF-A0A1J1LMT8-F1
#
_cell.length_a   1.000
_cell.length_b   1.000
_cell.length_c   1.000
_cell.angle_alpha   90.00
_cell.angle_beta   90.00
_cell.angle_gamma   90.00
#
_symmetry.space_group_name_H-M   'P 1'
#
loop_
_entity.id
_entity.type
_entity.pdbx_description
1 polymer ?
#
loop_
_entity_poly.entity_id
_entity_poly.type
_entity_poly.pdbx_seq_one_letter_code
_entity_poly.pdbx_strand_id
1 'polypeptide(L)'
;MFKYSRVKLLKTLILTILLLIGLINFSSLAQTTTNSDLPGKGVMIRSATSDWIDDRFQAEIINIGLEKLGYKIAPLIAATYPAVYTAVANGDLDFAPIFGDPGHNEFYKNAGGDKKLEKVGLLFPLIQGYQIDKKTADQYKITNLQQFQEPRIAKIFDTDGDGKADLVGCDPGWSCELEMDYHLDAYKLRDTVEINKGNYTALIADALTRYQQGKPVFLYAYSPFWLGDILKVNQDVIWLEVPFTAVRPGYGKVTEKDTSVNGKNLGMVQGKYRVIANQKFLENNPSIRHFFELVKIPSEDMARESSRIKQGEDKPQDIRRHAEEWIKENQTQFEGWINQIKQINNNPEAPSSSIPNPTNPEALNKLNILLNPFQLYTIPLAHWITTAINFLVDHFRPFFQAIRIPISWVLEEIRRLLLTIPPLIFLLLLGLTTWKLAGRRVGIFSVLALTLIGFIGQWEAAMISLALVITAVIFCILVGIPLGVACARSNRFEQGFLPLLDVMQTLPTFVYLVPVIMLFGIGEVPGVIATIIYALPPLIRFTNLGIRQVSTEFVEVGYAFGSTPRQILWDVQIPLAIPTILAGVNQTVLFSLGMSVIASMIAVPGLGLTVLQGMGRLDVGMAAVGGLAIVLLAILLDRITQAIGKVN
;
A
#
# COMPACT_ATOMS: atom_id res chain seq x y z
N MET A 1 -32.92 40.93 -11.50
CA MET A 1 -32.51 40.99 -10.06
C MET A 1 -32.26 39.61 -9.43
N PHE A 2 -33.08 38.57 -9.66
CA PHE A 2 -32.90 37.24 -9.05
C PHE A 2 -31.58 36.49 -9.36
N LYS A 3 -30.92 36.72 -10.51
CA LYS A 3 -29.66 36.03 -10.89
C LYS A 3 -28.48 36.34 -9.94
N TYR A 4 -28.41 37.56 -9.38
CA TYR A 4 -27.32 37.98 -8.47
C TYR A 4 -27.39 37.33 -7.08
N SER A 5 -28.55 36.79 -6.68
CA SER A 5 -28.76 36.21 -5.34
C SER A 5 -28.08 34.84 -5.17
N ARG A 6 -28.00 34.03 -6.23
CA ARG A 6 -27.51 32.63 -6.15
C ARG A 6 -25.98 32.52 -6.06
N VAL A 7 -25.24 33.39 -6.75
CA VAL A 7 -23.78 33.51 -6.58
C VAL A 7 -23.45 34.01 -5.16
N LYS A 8 -24.29 34.91 -4.62
CA LYS A 8 -24.22 35.30 -3.19
C LYS A 8 -24.41 34.09 -2.30
N LEU A 9 -25.41 33.23 -2.56
CA LEU A 9 -25.68 32.02 -1.78
C LEU A 9 -24.51 31.02 -1.77
N LEU A 10 -23.81 30.83 -2.89
CA LEU A 10 -22.62 29.98 -2.96
C LEU A 10 -21.46 30.56 -2.14
N LYS A 11 -21.25 31.89 -2.23
CA LYS A 11 -20.30 32.60 -1.35
C LYS A 11 -20.70 32.52 0.13
N THR A 12 -22.00 32.59 0.45
CA THR A 12 -22.50 32.43 1.82
C THR A 12 -22.25 31.02 2.33
N LEU A 13 -22.46 29.97 1.52
CA LEU A 13 -22.20 28.58 1.90
C LEU A 13 -20.72 28.37 2.27
N ILE A 14 -19.81 28.87 1.42
CA ILE A 14 -18.35 28.85 1.66
C ILE A 14 -18.01 29.66 2.92
N LEU A 15 -18.60 30.84 3.13
CA LEU A 15 -18.40 31.63 4.35
C LEU A 15 -18.94 30.96 5.61
N THR A 16 -20.08 30.27 5.56
CA THR A 16 -20.63 29.57 6.74
C THR A 16 -19.80 28.34 7.09
N ILE A 17 -19.23 27.64 6.10
CA ILE A 17 -18.27 26.55 6.36
C ILE A 17 -17.02 27.12 7.03
N LEU A 18 -16.47 28.24 6.53
CA LEU A 18 -15.33 28.92 7.15
C LEU A 18 -15.63 29.49 8.56
N LEU A 19 -16.84 30.00 8.82
CA LEU A 19 -17.23 30.48 10.15
C LEU A 19 -17.46 29.34 11.16
N LEU A 20 -17.97 28.19 10.73
CA LEU A 20 -18.12 27.00 11.58
C LEU A 20 -16.77 26.42 11.99
N ILE A 21 -15.76 26.45 11.12
CA ILE A 21 -14.37 26.08 11.44
C ILE A 21 -13.77 27.04 12.50
N GLY A 22 -14.17 28.31 12.51
CA GLY A 22 -13.67 29.32 13.45
C GLY A 22 -14.21 29.26 14.89
N LEU A 23 -15.24 28.46 15.18
CA LEU A 23 -16.00 28.53 16.44
C LEU A 23 -15.87 27.30 17.37
N ILE A 24 -15.07 26.29 17.02
CA ILE A 24 -14.92 25.04 17.80
C ILE A 24 -13.44 24.78 18.17
N ASN A 25 -12.71 25.83 18.57
CA ASN A 25 -11.34 25.69 19.07
C ASN A 25 -11.14 26.46 20.38
N PHE A 26 -11.62 25.88 21.48
CA PHE A 26 -11.08 26.14 22.82
C PHE A 26 -11.19 24.91 23.71
N SER A 27 -10.26 24.80 24.65
CA SER A 27 -10.13 23.78 25.71
C SER A 27 -9.70 22.35 25.30
N SER A 28 -8.40 22.08 25.48
CA SER A 28 -7.95 20.94 26.28
C SER A 28 -6.59 21.23 26.92
N LEU A 29 -6.59 21.74 28.15
CA LEU A 29 -5.44 21.65 29.05
C LEU A 29 -5.63 20.41 29.94
N ALA A 30 -4.66 19.50 29.95
CA ALA A 30 -4.48 18.47 30.97
C ALA A 30 -2.97 18.19 31.07
N GLN A 31 -2.30 18.76 32.06
CA GLN A 31 -2.02 18.12 33.36
C GLN A 31 -1.03 16.96 33.26
N THR A 32 0.20 17.24 33.69
CA THR A 32 1.27 16.27 33.94
C THR A 32 1.14 15.67 35.33
N THR A 33 1.28 14.35 35.43
CA THR A 33 1.49 13.63 36.70
C THR A 33 2.78 12.82 36.63
N THR A 34 3.58 12.89 37.70
CA THR A 34 4.66 11.93 37.99
C THR A 34 4.04 10.54 38.29
N ASN A 35 4.71 9.39 38.23
CA ASN A 35 6.14 9.09 38.44
C ASN A 35 6.57 7.78 37.70
N SER A 36 7.72 7.18 38.08
CA SER A 36 8.33 5.92 37.58
C SER A 36 9.01 5.95 36.20
N ASP A 37 10.25 5.48 36.15
CA ASP A 37 11.12 5.53 34.97
C ASP A 37 11.10 4.19 34.22
N LEU A 38 10.56 4.23 33.00
CA LEU A 38 10.65 3.17 32.00
C LEU A 38 11.53 3.69 30.84
N PRO A 39 12.36 2.84 30.21
CA PRO A 39 13.39 3.28 29.27
C PRO A 39 12.85 4.03 28.04
N GLY A 40 11.58 3.86 27.66
CA GLY A 40 10.96 4.55 26.51
C GLY A 40 10.17 5.82 26.80
N LYS A 41 10.13 6.30 28.05
CA LYS A 41 9.14 7.29 28.51
C LYS A 41 9.20 8.62 27.76
N GLY A 42 8.23 8.82 26.86
CA GLY A 42 8.04 10.04 26.08
C GLY A 42 8.52 9.96 24.63
N VAL A 43 9.22 8.90 24.23
CA VAL A 43 9.61 8.66 22.83
C VAL A 43 8.41 8.11 22.06
N MET A 44 8.10 8.73 20.92
CA MET A 44 7.08 8.24 19.99
C MET A 44 7.74 7.32 18.94
N ILE A 45 7.22 6.12 18.78
CA ILE A 45 7.68 5.11 17.81
C ILE A 45 6.64 4.96 16.71
N ARG A 46 7.09 4.95 15.46
CA ARG A 46 6.28 4.88 14.24
C ARG A 46 6.60 3.57 13.53
N SER A 47 5.79 2.56 13.77
CA SER A 47 5.92 1.25 13.12
C SER A 47 5.08 1.15 11.86
N ALA A 48 5.45 0.22 10.98
CA ALA A 48 4.64 -0.15 9.83
C ALA A 48 4.57 -1.66 9.62
N THR A 49 3.57 -2.06 8.84
CA THR A 49 3.37 -3.38 8.27
C THR A 49 3.15 -3.24 6.76
N SER A 50 3.10 -4.35 6.02
CA SER A 50 2.83 -4.31 4.58
C SER A 50 1.32 -4.08 4.32
N ASP A 51 0.92 -4.07 3.04
CA ASP A 51 -0.48 -4.14 2.63
C ASP A 51 -1.06 -5.56 2.69
N TRP A 52 -0.23 -6.57 2.99
CA TRP A 52 -0.67 -7.92 3.32
C TRP A 52 -1.07 -7.98 4.80
N ILE A 53 -2.27 -8.48 5.10
CA ILE A 53 -2.80 -8.44 6.47
C ILE A 53 -2.10 -9.41 7.42
N ASP A 54 -1.62 -10.55 6.92
CA ASP A 54 -0.87 -11.55 7.69
C ASP A 54 0.42 -10.97 8.30
N ASP A 55 0.99 -9.91 7.71
CA ASP A 55 2.16 -9.20 8.27
C ASP A 55 1.82 -8.26 9.45
N ARG A 56 0.53 -8.04 9.74
CA ARG A 56 0.11 -7.11 10.79
C ARG A 56 0.28 -7.72 12.19
N PHE A 57 0.12 -9.02 12.34
CA PHE A 57 0.11 -9.70 13.64
C PHE A 57 1.46 -9.58 14.36
N GLN A 58 2.57 -9.84 13.68
CA GLN A 58 3.90 -9.66 14.27
C GLN A 58 4.21 -8.18 14.56
N ALA A 59 3.61 -7.23 13.82
CA ALA A 59 3.75 -5.80 14.10
C ALA A 59 3.01 -5.39 15.37
N GLU A 60 1.79 -5.89 15.60
CA GLU A 60 1.04 -5.59 16.81
C GLU A 60 1.67 -6.23 18.06
N ILE A 61 2.18 -7.47 17.98
CA ILE A 61 2.92 -8.10 19.09
C ILE A 61 4.12 -7.25 19.52
N ILE A 62 4.91 -6.76 18.56
CA ILE A 62 6.06 -5.90 18.83
C ILE A 62 5.63 -4.54 19.39
N ASN A 63 4.56 -3.93 18.84
CA ASN A 63 4.00 -2.68 19.34
C ASN A 63 3.57 -2.80 20.82
N ILE A 64 2.81 -3.84 21.18
CA ILE A 64 2.38 -4.09 22.57
C ILE A 64 3.58 -4.31 23.50
N GLY A 65 4.65 -4.93 22.99
CA GLY A 65 5.93 -5.05 23.68
C GLY A 65 6.57 -3.70 24.00
N LEU A 66 6.65 -2.82 23.00
CA LEU A 66 7.18 -1.47 23.17
C LEU A 66 6.30 -0.60 24.08
N GLU A 67 4.97 -0.72 24.01
CA GLU A 67 4.04 -0.08 24.96
C GLU A 67 4.34 -0.50 26.42
N LYS A 68 4.54 -1.81 26.66
CA LYS A 68 4.92 -2.35 27.98
C LYS A 68 6.35 -1.99 28.43
N LEU A 69 7.20 -1.50 27.51
CA LEU A 69 8.51 -0.89 27.79
C LEU A 69 8.44 0.64 27.98
N GLY A 70 7.24 1.24 27.90
CA GLY A 70 6.98 2.64 28.18
C GLY A 70 7.06 3.58 26.98
N TYR A 71 7.20 3.05 25.76
CA TYR A 71 7.17 3.83 24.53
C TYR A 71 5.74 4.23 24.15
N LYS A 72 5.57 5.37 23.47
CA LYS A 72 4.29 5.74 22.85
C LYS A 72 4.28 5.27 21.39
N ILE A 73 3.29 4.49 20.99
CA ILE A 73 3.20 3.98 19.62
C ILE A 73 2.24 4.86 18.81
N ALA A 74 2.70 5.33 17.65
CA ALA A 74 1.85 5.99 16.66
C ALA A 74 0.98 4.93 15.93
N PRO A 75 -0.18 5.29 15.36
CA PRO A 75 -1.03 4.33 14.65
C PRO A 75 -0.26 3.53 13.58
N LEU A 76 -0.36 2.20 13.64
CA LEU A 76 0.38 1.29 12.75
C LEU A 76 0.02 1.54 11.28
N ILE A 77 1.01 1.94 10.49
CA ILE A 77 0.88 2.26 9.06
C ILE A 77 0.97 0.97 8.22
N ALA A 78 0.07 0.80 7.25
CA ALA A 78 0.09 -0.31 6.29
C ALA A 78 0.28 0.22 4.87
N ALA A 79 1.30 -0.24 4.16
CA ALA A 79 1.61 0.19 2.79
C ALA A 79 2.35 -0.90 2.00
N THR A 80 2.40 -0.77 0.67
CA THR A 80 3.22 -1.66 -0.19
C THR A 80 4.66 -1.78 0.31
N TYR A 81 5.26 -2.98 0.19
CA TYR A 81 6.65 -3.22 0.64
C TYR A 81 7.65 -2.13 0.24
N PRO A 82 7.74 -1.67 -1.03
CA PRO A 82 8.72 -0.64 -1.42
C PRO A 82 8.53 0.68 -0.67
N ALA A 83 7.28 1.10 -0.43
CA ALA A 83 6.98 2.32 0.31
C ALA A 83 7.44 2.21 1.77
N VAL A 84 7.19 1.07 2.43
CA VAL A 84 7.63 0.82 3.81
C VAL A 84 9.16 0.84 3.90
N TYR A 85 9.88 0.11 3.04
CA TYR A 85 11.35 0.12 3.04
C TYR A 85 11.92 1.52 2.84
N THR A 86 11.39 2.31 1.89
CA THR A 86 11.82 3.69 1.65
C THR A 86 11.58 4.60 2.86
N ALA A 87 10.42 4.51 3.50
CA ALA A 87 10.07 5.37 4.63
C ALA A 87 10.81 5.00 5.92
N VAL A 88 11.07 3.71 6.18
CA VAL A 88 11.97 3.29 7.26
C VAL A 88 13.39 3.77 6.96
N ALA A 89 13.89 3.63 5.73
CA ALA A 89 15.25 4.07 5.37
C ALA A 89 15.45 5.59 5.51
N ASN A 90 14.39 6.38 5.30
CA ASN A 90 14.41 7.84 5.45
C ASN A 90 14.05 8.34 6.86
N GLY A 91 13.68 7.45 7.79
CA GLY A 91 13.33 7.81 9.17
C GLY A 91 11.96 8.47 9.32
N ASP A 92 11.06 8.29 8.34
CA ASP A 92 9.65 8.65 8.46
C ASP A 92 8.87 7.61 9.28
N LEU A 93 9.36 6.36 9.21
CA LEU A 93 9.04 5.24 10.07
C LEU A 93 10.32 4.78 10.77
N ASP A 94 10.17 4.14 11.93
CA ASP A 94 11.28 3.69 12.76
C ASP A 94 11.61 2.21 12.48
N PHE A 95 10.59 1.36 12.30
CA PHE A 95 10.76 -0.06 11.93
C PHE A 95 9.52 -0.69 11.26
N ALA A 96 9.71 -1.86 10.64
CA ALA A 96 8.64 -2.74 10.14
C ALA A 96 9.06 -4.24 10.22
N PRO A 97 8.25 -5.13 10.82
CA PRO A 97 8.57 -6.55 10.99
C PRO A 97 8.19 -7.44 9.80
N ILE A 98 8.62 -7.02 8.60
CA ILE A 98 8.14 -7.55 7.30
C ILE A 98 9.27 -8.02 6.37
N PHE A 99 10.51 -8.16 6.86
CA PHE A 99 11.64 -8.56 6.01
C PHE A 99 11.73 -10.08 5.86
N GLY A 100 11.20 -10.60 4.75
CA GLY A 100 11.42 -11.97 4.29
C GLY A 100 12.73 -12.11 3.52
N ASP A 101 13.76 -12.67 4.15
CA ASP A 101 15.00 -13.11 3.50
C ASP A 101 14.73 -14.43 2.73
N PRO A 102 15.18 -14.62 1.47
CA PRO A 102 15.85 -13.65 0.60
C PRO A 102 14.92 -12.80 -0.27
N GLY A 103 13.61 -13.05 -0.27
CA GLY A 103 12.65 -12.45 -1.21
C GLY A 103 12.64 -10.92 -1.24
N HIS A 104 12.86 -10.24 -0.10
CA HIS A 104 12.83 -8.78 -0.01
C HIS A 104 14.21 -8.12 -0.15
N ASN A 105 15.25 -8.87 -0.54
CA ASN A 105 16.61 -8.32 -0.69
C ASN A 105 16.72 -7.22 -1.76
N GLU A 106 15.88 -7.22 -2.78
CA GLU A 106 15.86 -6.14 -3.78
C GLU A 106 15.29 -4.83 -3.21
N PHE A 107 14.13 -4.90 -2.55
CA PHE A 107 13.54 -3.73 -1.89
C PHE A 107 14.46 -3.12 -0.83
N TYR A 108 15.14 -3.97 -0.04
CA TYR A 108 16.15 -3.57 0.93
C TYR A 108 17.31 -2.79 0.27
N LYS A 109 17.89 -3.33 -0.82
CA LYS A 109 18.97 -2.66 -1.57
C LYS A 109 18.50 -1.33 -2.16
N ASN A 110 17.32 -1.31 -2.78
CA ASN A 110 16.77 -0.12 -3.45
C ASN A 110 16.46 1.02 -2.46
N ALA A 111 16.11 0.71 -1.21
CA ALA A 111 15.92 1.70 -0.15
C ALA A 111 17.24 2.23 0.47
N GLY A 112 18.39 1.65 0.11
CA GLY A 112 19.73 2.08 0.57
C GLY A 112 20.54 0.99 1.29
N GLY A 113 19.95 -0.18 1.52
CA GLY A 113 20.61 -1.34 2.15
C GLY A 113 21.23 -1.03 3.50
N ASP A 114 22.36 -1.70 3.79
CA ASP A 114 23.07 -1.64 5.07
C ASP A 114 23.69 -0.26 5.40
N LYS A 115 23.45 0.78 4.57
CA LYS A 115 23.82 2.20 4.83
C LYS A 115 22.70 3.02 5.50
N LYS A 116 21.47 2.50 5.53
CA LYS A 116 20.27 3.18 6.05
C LYS A 116 19.39 2.28 6.90
N LEU A 117 19.43 0.97 6.66
CA LEU A 117 18.55 -0.03 7.23
C LEU A 117 19.36 -1.14 7.91
N GLU A 118 18.82 -1.71 8.98
CA GLU A 118 19.35 -2.91 9.62
C GLU A 118 18.30 -4.02 9.65
N LYS A 119 18.74 -5.29 9.50
CA LYS A 119 17.93 -6.51 9.56
C LYS A 119 18.08 -7.14 10.95
N VAL A 120 17.17 -6.85 11.87
CA VAL A 120 17.29 -7.21 13.29
C VAL A 120 16.46 -8.45 13.62
N GLY A 121 17.04 -9.33 14.45
CA GLY A 121 16.38 -10.52 14.97
C GLY A 121 16.07 -11.61 13.94
N LEU A 122 15.26 -12.57 14.38
CA LEU A 122 14.61 -13.63 13.61
C LEU A 122 13.26 -13.90 14.27
N LEU A 123 12.18 -13.39 13.68
CA LEU A 123 10.83 -13.50 14.22
C LEU A 123 10.32 -14.93 14.08
N PHE A 124 10.44 -15.47 12.85
CA PHE A 124 10.11 -16.85 12.51
C PHE A 124 10.85 -17.28 11.22
N PRO A 125 11.11 -18.59 11.03
CA PRO A 125 11.54 -19.12 9.73
C PRO A 125 10.36 -19.16 8.74
N LEU A 126 10.67 -18.98 7.46
CA LEU A 126 9.78 -19.30 6.34
C LEU A 126 10.24 -20.65 5.77
N ILE A 127 9.47 -21.70 6.03
CA ILE A 127 9.72 -23.04 5.49
C ILE A 127 8.98 -23.19 4.17
N GLN A 128 9.63 -23.74 3.14
CA GLN A 128 9.04 -23.99 1.83
C GLN A 128 9.47 -25.35 1.27
N GLY A 129 8.59 -26.00 0.51
CA GLY A 129 8.89 -27.25 -0.17
C GLY A 129 7.62 -27.96 -0.68
N TYR A 130 7.73 -29.26 -0.88
CA TYR A 130 6.63 -30.10 -1.37
C TYR A 130 6.08 -30.99 -0.26
N GLN A 131 4.77 -31.22 -0.27
CA GLN A 131 4.08 -32.11 0.64
C GLN A 131 3.20 -33.11 -0.09
N ILE A 132 3.04 -34.28 0.52
CA ILE A 132 2.02 -35.27 0.17
C ILE A 132 1.28 -35.72 1.43
N ASP A 133 0.08 -36.29 1.27
CA ASP A 133 -0.62 -36.89 2.39
C ASP A 133 0.16 -38.06 3.00
N LYS A 134 0.19 -38.08 4.33
CA LYS A 134 0.97 -39.06 5.10
C LYS A 134 0.49 -40.49 4.88
N LYS A 135 -0.82 -40.69 4.65
CA LYS A 135 -1.41 -42.00 4.36
C LYS A 135 -0.82 -42.62 3.10
N THR A 136 -0.78 -41.88 2.00
CA THR A 136 -0.18 -42.33 0.74
C THR A 136 1.34 -42.47 0.87
N ALA A 137 2.01 -41.52 1.53
CA ALA A 137 3.44 -41.60 1.81
C ALA A 137 3.84 -42.88 2.56
N ASP A 138 3.13 -43.21 3.65
CA ASP A 138 3.37 -44.39 4.46
C ASP A 138 3.02 -45.69 3.72
N GLN A 139 1.99 -45.68 2.87
CA GLN A 139 1.56 -46.84 2.08
C GLN A 139 2.57 -47.19 0.99
N TYR A 140 3.07 -46.20 0.24
CA TYR A 140 3.96 -46.39 -0.91
C TYR A 140 5.44 -46.13 -0.61
N LYS A 141 5.79 -45.79 0.63
CA LYS A 141 7.15 -45.44 1.09
C LYS A 141 7.76 -44.29 0.28
N ILE A 142 6.95 -43.25 0.06
CA ILE A 142 7.38 -42.03 -0.65
C ILE A 142 7.95 -41.06 0.38
N THR A 143 9.22 -40.68 0.21
CA THR A 143 9.93 -39.73 1.08
C THR A 143 10.74 -38.70 0.28
N ASN A 144 11.05 -38.97 -0.99
CA ASN A 144 11.83 -38.09 -1.85
C ASN A 144 11.13 -37.82 -3.18
N LEU A 145 11.17 -36.57 -3.63
CA LEU A 145 10.59 -36.09 -4.88
C LEU A 145 11.14 -36.85 -6.10
N GLN A 146 12.37 -37.37 -6.05
CA GLN A 146 12.92 -38.19 -7.14
C GLN A 146 12.07 -39.44 -7.45
N GLN A 147 11.33 -39.98 -6.47
CA GLN A 147 10.46 -41.15 -6.69
C GLN A 147 9.33 -40.88 -7.69
N PHE A 148 8.98 -39.61 -7.93
CA PHE A 148 8.01 -39.23 -8.96
C PHE A 148 8.53 -39.40 -10.40
N GLN A 149 9.82 -39.70 -10.61
CA GLN A 149 10.33 -40.18 -11.90
C GLN A 149 9.71 -41.53 -12.30
N GLU A 150 9.18 -42.31 -11.35
CA GLU A 150 8.48 -43.56 -11.65
C GLU A 150 7.02 -43.29 -12.04
N PRO A 151 6.57 -43.61 -13.27
CA PRO A 151 5.18 -43.34 -13.69
C PRO A 151 4.13 -44.03 -12.81
N ARG A 152 4.48 -45.11 -12.12
CA ARG A 152 3.59 -45.81 -11.17
C ARG A 152 3.37 -45.04 -9.87
N ILE A 153 4.36 -44.26 -9.43
CA ILE A 153 4.24 -43.38 -8.27
C ILE A 153 3.51 -42.10 -8.67
N ALA A 154 3.89 -41.51 -9.80
CA ALA A 154 3.23 -40.33 -10.35
C ALA A 154 1.71 -40.52 -10.50
N LYS A 155 1.30 -41.64 -11.11
CA LYS A 155 -0.10 -42.01 -11.33
C LYS A 155 -0.96 -42.17 -10.06
N ILE A 156 -0.37 -42.19 -8.87
CA ILE A 156 -1.13 -42.17 -7.61
C ILE A 156 -1.75 -40.78 -7.35
N PHE A 157 -1.10 -39.73 -7.87
CA PHE A 157 -1.50 -38.34 -7.73
C PHE A 157 -2.07 -37.75 -9.04
N ASP A 158 -2.37 -38.61 -10.02
CA ASP A 158 -3.07 -38.30 -11.26
C ASP A 158 -4.57 -38.08 -10.96
N THR A 159 -5.08 -36.89 -11.29
CA THR A 159 -6.47 -36.50 -11.02
C THR A 159 -7.26 -36.03 -12.23
N ASP A 160 -6.64 -35.83 -13.39
CA ASP A 160 -7.32 -35.56 -14.68
C ASP A 160 -7.32 -36.76 -15.65
N GLY A 161 -6.46 -37.77 -15.42
CA GLY A 161 -6.33 -39.00 -16.20
C GLY A 161 -5.24 -39.00 -17.26
N ASP A 162 -4.37 -37.98 -17.34
CA ASP A 162 -3.29 -37.90 -18.33
C ASP A 162 -2.11 -38.86 -18.04
N GLY A 163 -2.00 -39.36 -16.80
CA GLY A 163 -0.96 -40.29 -16.35
C GLY A 163 0.20 -39.67 -15.55
N LYS A 164 0.22 -38.35 -15.36
CA LYS A 164 1.19 -37.62 -14.53
C LYS A 164 0.65 -37.34 -13.13
N ALA A 165 1.53 -36.97 -12.21
CA ALA A 165 1.13 -36.43 -10.92
C ALA A 165 0.72 -34.95 -11.03
N ASP A 166 -0.45 -34.62 -10.49
CA ASP A 166 -0.94 -33.26 -10.33
C ASP A 166 -0.29 -32.56 -9.12
N LEU A 167 0.80 -31.82 -9.36
CA LEU A 167 1.37 -30.94 -8.34
C LEU A 167 0.54 -29.65 -8.25
N VAL A 168 -0.10 -29.41 -7.11
CA VAL A 168 -0.72 -28.12 -6.81
C VAL A 168 0.37 -27.05 -6.67
N GLY A 169 0.45 -26.15 -7.66
CA GLY A 169 1.47 -25.12 -7.78
C GLY A 169 1.09 -23.76 -7.21
N CYS A 170 1.85 -22.73 -7.60
CA CYS A 170 1.67 -21.33 -7.17
C CYS A 170 0.89 -20.50 -8.20
N ASP A 171 0.46 -19.31 -7.77
CA ASP A 171 0.00 -18.24 -8.66
C ASP A 171 1.07 -17.90 -9.72
N PRO A 172 0.67 -17.72 -11.00
CA PRO A 172 1.58 -17.35 -12.08
C PRO A 172 2.39 -16.07 -11.78
N GLY A 173 3.69 -16.14 -12.00
CA GLY A 173 4.66 -15.06 -11.73
C GLY A 173 5.22 -15.03 -10.31
N TRP A 174 4.76 -15.91 -9.39
CA TRP A 174 5.39 -16.04 -8.08
C TRP A 174 6.76 -16.73 -8.18
N SER A 175 7.68 -16.38 -7.27
CA SER A 175 9.03 -16.98 -7.23
C SER A 175 8.98 -18.51 -7.07
N CYS A 176 8.04 -19.03 -6.30
CA CYS A 176 7.84 -20.47 -6.12
C CYS A 176 7.36 -21.19 -7.39
N GLU A 177 6.53 -20.56 -8.24
CA GLU A 177 6.17 -21.14 -9.54
C GLU A 177 7.44 -21.42 -10.36
N LEU A 178 8.33 -20.43 -10.41
CA LEU A 178 9.56 -20.50 -11.20
C LEU A 178 10.59 -21.47 -10.57
N GLU A 179 10.72 -21.54 -9.25
CA GLU A 179 11.55 -22.59 -8.61
C GLU A 179 11.00 -24.00 -8.88
N MET A 180 9.68 -24.21 -8.82
CA MET A 180 9.09 -25.52 -9.11
C MET A 180 9.30 -25.93 -10.57
N ASP A 181 9.08 -24.99 -11.50
CA ASP A 181 9.31 -25.20 -12.92
C ASP A 181 10.77 -25.61 -13.19
N TYR A 182 11.73 -24.92 -12.55
CA TYR A 182 13.15 -25.28 -12.59
C TYR A 182 13.46 -26.64 -11.93
N HIS A 183 12.81 -26.97 -10.82
CA HIS A 183 12.94 -28.26 -10.15
C HIS A 183 12.45 -29.43 -11.03
N LEU A 184 11.39 -29.26 -11.84
CA LEU A 184 10.96 -30.30 -12.78
C LEU A 184 12.03 -30.63 -13.82
N ASP A 185 12.74 -29.62 -14.32
CA ASP A 185 13.83 -29.84 -15.26
C ASP A 185 15.07 -30.42 -14.58
N ALA A 186 15.48 -29.85 -13.44
CA ALA A 186 16.64 -30.29 -12.68
C ALA A 186 16.52 -31.74 -12.19
N TYR A 187 15.32 -32.13 -11.74
CA TYR A 187 15.03 -33.48 -11.24
C TYR A 187 14.41 -34.41 -12.29
N LYS A 188 14.30 -33.98 -13.57
CA LYS A 188 13.78 -34.79 -14.70
C LYS A 188 12.37 -35.37 -14.44
N LEU A 189 11.44 -34.51 -14.04
CA LEU A 189 10.07 -34.87 -13.68
C LEU A 189 9.02 -34.45 -14.72
N ARG A 190 9.40 -33.71 -15.77
CA ARG A 190 8.47 -33.21 -16.81
C ARG A 190 7.63 -34.30 -17.50
N ASP A 191 8.18 -35.51 -17.62
CA ASP A 191 7.49 -36.64 -18.25
C ASP A 191 6.41 -37.28 -17.35
N THR A 192 6.42 -36.97 -16.05
CA THR A 192 5.62 -37.66 -15.02
C THR A 192 4.95 -36.74 -14.01
N VAL A 193 5.17 -35.44 -14.04
CA VAL A 193 4.59 -34.46 -13.12
C VAL A 193 4.18 -33.18 -13.87
N GLU A 194 2.96 -32.71 -13.63
CA GLU A 194 2.44 -31.44 -14.14
C GLU A 194 2.27 -30.45 -12.98
N ILE A 195 2.57 -29.17 -13.18
CA ILE A 195 2.19 -28.11 -12.24
C ILE A 195 0.80 -27.61 -12.61
N ASN A 196 -0.17 -27.82 -11.72
CA ASN A 196 -1.42 -27.08 -11.76
C ASN A 196 -1.17 -25.61 -11.39
N LYS A 197 -1.23 -24.74 -12.39
CA LYS A 197 -1.02 -23.30 -12.28
C LYS A 197 -2.37 -22.57 -12.24
N GLY A 198 -2.50 -21.63 -11.32
CA GLY A 198 -3.76 -20.92 -11.08
C GLY A 198 -3.73 -20.25 -9.73
N ASN A 199 -4.89 -19.82 -9.23
CA ASN A 199 -4.97 -19.22 -7.89
C ASN A 199 -4.65 -20.26 -6.81
N TYR A 200 -3.55 -20.08 -6.07
CA TYR A 200 -3.06 -21.04 -5.08
C TYR A 200 -4.11 -21.36 -4.01
N THR A 201 -4.82 -20.35 -3.49
CA THR A 201 -5.86 -20.56 -2.48
C THR A 201 -7.02 -21.41 -3.00
N ALA A 202 -7.45 -21.21 -4.25
CA ALA A 202 -8.49 -22.02 -4.89
C ALA A 202 -8.00 -23.45 -5.17
N LEU A 203 -6.78 -23.62 -5.68
CA LEU A 203 -6.18 -24.93 -5.95
C LEU A 203 -6.00 -25.75 -4.66
N ILE A 204 -5.54 -25.12 -3.57
CA ILE A 204 -5.44 -25.77 -2.26
C ILE A 204 -6.82 -26.07 -1.67
N ALA A 205 -7.85 -25.26 -1.92
CA ALA A 205 -9.22 -25.57 -1.47
C ALA A 205 -9.80 -26.82 -2.18
N ASP A 206 -9.55 -26.97 -3.47
CA ASP A 206 -9.87 -28.20 -4.20
C ASP A 206 -9.04 -29.40 -3.71
N ALA A 207 -7.73 -29.24 -3.54
CA ALA A 207 -6.86 -30.28 -3.01
C ALA A 207 -7.30 -30.74 -1.60
N LEU A 208 -7.66 -29.81 -0.73
CA LEU A 208 -8.19 -30.12 0.60
C LEU A 208 -9.52 -30.89 0.51
N THR A 209 -10.37 -30.57 -0.46
CA THR A 209 -11.61 -31.32 -0.74
C THR A 209 -11.29 -32.75 -1.20
N ARG A 210 -10.27 -32.95 -2.03
CA ARG A 210 -9.76 -34.28 -2.43
C ARG A 210 -9.19 -35.05 -1.23
N TYR A 211 -8.39 -34.41 -0.37
CA TYR A 211 -7.85 -34.99 0.86
C TYR A 211 -8.96 -35.46 1.81
N GLN A 212 -10.00 -34.64 2.01
CA GLN A 212 -11.17 -35.00 2.83
C GLN A 212 -11.96 -36.20 2.27
N GLN A 213 -11.92 -36.43 0.96
CA GLN A 213 -12.45 -37.64 0.31
C GLN A 213 -11.51 -38.86 0.46
N GLY A 214 -10.38 -38.72 1.16
CA GLY A 214 -9.39 -39.77 1.36
C GLY A 214 -8.53 -40.10 0.14
N LYS A 215 -8.53 -39.21 -0.88
CA LYS A 215 -7.70 -39.31 -2.09
C LYS A 215 -6.28 -38.78 -1.83
N PRO A 216 -5.27 -39.27 -2.56
CA PRO A 216 -3.93 -38.72 -2.51
C PRO A 216 -3.89 -37.24 -2.89
N VAL A 217 -2.98 -36.49 -2.29
CA VAL A 217 -2.71 -35.09 -2.67
C VAL A 217 -1.22 -34.82 -2.76
N PHE A 218 -0.82 -34.02 -3.74
CA PHE A 218 0.55 -33.56 -3.94
C PHE A 218 0.54 -32.05 -4.15
N LEU A 219 1.22 -31.32 -3.27
CA LEU A 219 1.10 -29.87 -3.20
C LEU A 219 2.43 -29.20 -2.84
N TYR A 220 2.64 -28.00 -3.39
CA TYR A 220 3.56 -27.05 -2.80
C TYR A 220 2.95 -26.48 -1.52
N ALA A 221 3.79 -26.32 -0.49
CA ALA A 221 3.43 -25.68 0.75
C ALA A 221 4.53 -24.73 1.23
N TYR A 222 4.10 -23.70 1.94
CA TYR A 222 4.97 -22.89 2.78
C TYR A 222 4.38 -22.69 4.18
N SER A 223 5.24 -22.37 5.14
CA SER A 223 4.88 -22.11 6.53
C SER A 223 5.69 -20.93 7.06
N PRO A 224 5.08 -19.97 7.76
CA PRO A 224 3.69 -19.98 8.22
C PRO A 224 2.68 -19.63 7.13
N PHE A 225 1.55 -20.34 7.13
CA PHE A 225 0.36 -20.11 6.29
C PHE A 225 -0.81 -20.91 6.87
N TRP A 226 -2.06 -20.49 6.64
CA TRP A 226 -3.26 -21.16 7.18
C TRP A 226 -3.33 -22.65 6.85
N LEU A 227 -2.72 -23.11 5.75
CA LEU A 227 -2.70 -24.53 5.38
C LEU A 227 -2.07 -25.41 6.45
N GLY A 228 -1.02 -24.92 7.13
CA GLY A 228 -0.38 -25.63 8.24
C GLY A 228 -1.21 -25.69 9.52
N ASP A 229 -2.32 -24.93 9.58
CA ASP A 229 -3.29 -25.10 10.65
C ASP A 229 -4.29 -26.24 10.38
N ILE A 230 -4.54 -26.55 9.10
CA ILE A 230 -5.49 -27.57 8.66
C ILE A 230 -4.81 -28.92 8.40
N LEU A 231 -3.65 -28.93 7.76
CA LEU A 231 -2.86 -30.12 7.44
C LEU A 231 -1.62 -30.13 8.34
N LYS A 232 -1.69 -30.87 9.46
CA LYS A 232 -0.60 -30.92 10.44
C LYS A 232 0.53 -31.83 9.92
N VAL A 233 1.75 -31.29 9.89
CA VAL A 233 2.94 -32.03 9.42
C VAL A 233 3.24 -33.21 10.36
N ASN A 234 3.56 -34.37 9.79
CA ASN A 234 3.72 -35.68 10.43
C ASN A 234 2.43 -36.33 10.95
N GLN A 235 1.27 -35.69 10.81
CA GLN A 235 -0.05 -36.24 11.13
C GLN A 235 -0.88 -36.44 9.86
N ASP A 236 -1.14 -35.37 9.12
CA ASP A 236 -1.93 -35.35 7.88
C ASP A 236 -1.04 -35.46 6.63
N VAL A 237 0.09 -34.75 6.65
CA VAL A 237 1.01 -34.59 5.51
C VAL A 237 2.47 -34.78 5.94
N ILE A 238 3.34 -35.10 4.99
CA ILE A 238 4.79 -35.07 5.18
C ILE A 238 5.46 -34.13 4.19
N TRP A 239 6.61 -33.56 4.56
CA TRP A 239 7.51 -32.91 3.59
C TRP A 239 8.27 -33.97 2.78
N LEU A 240 8.37 -33.77 1.48
CA LEU A 240 9.27 -34.53 0.61
C LEU A 240 10.67 -33.93 0.61
N GLU A 241 11.67 -34.80 0.64
CA GLU A 241 13.06 -34.42 0.38
C GLU A 241 13.31 -34.32 -1.13
N VAL A 242 14.33 -33.57 -1.55
CA VAL A 242 14.81 -33.53 -2.95
C VAL A 242 16.10 -34.35 -3.09
N PRO A 243 16.49 -34.78 -4.31
CA PRO A 243 17.72 -35.57 -4.47
C PRO A 243 19.01 -34.76 -4.34
N PHE A 244 18.98 -33.45 -4.60
CA PHE A 244 20.08 -32.50 -4.43
C PHE A 244 19.55 -31.07 -4.47
N THR A 245 20.28 -30.09 -3.93
CA THR A 245 19.88 -28.67 -4.02
C THR A 245 20.02 -28.13 -5.44
N ALA A 246 18.91 -27.67 -6.03
CA ALA A 246 18.88 -27.09 -7.38
C ALA A 246 18.03 -25.80 -7.42
N VAL A 247 18.66 -24.66 -7.18
CA VAL A 247 17.99 -23.34 -7.20
C VAL A 247 18.22 -22.59 -8.51
N ARG A 248 17.27 -21.72 -8.89
CA ARG A 248 17.43 -20.89 -10.09
C ARG A 248 18.62 -19.90 -10.00
N PRO A 249 19.16 -19.46 -11.16
CA PRO A 249 20.09 -18.34 -11.22
C PRO A 249 19.52 -17.08 -10.56
N GLY A 250 20.32 -16.42 -9.71
CA GLY A 250 19.96 -15.18 -9.01
C GLY A 250 20.07 -15.25 -7.49
N TYR A 251 19.97 -16.44 -6.88
CA TYR A 251 20.07 -16.64 -5.43
C TYR A 251 21.50 -16.59 -4.86
N GLY A 252 22.52 -16.48 -5.72
CA GLY A 252 23.93 -16.50 -5.31
C GLY A 252 24.44 -17.90 -4.99
N LYS A 253 25.40 -18.03 -4.06
CA LYS A 253 25.86 -19.34 -3.57
C LYS A 253 24.88 -19.86 -2.51
N VAL A 254 23.98 -20.75 -2.93
CA VAL A 254 23.11 -21.54 -2.06
C VAL A 254 23.76 -22.91 -1.82
N THR A 255 23.65 -23.43 -0.60
CA THR A 255 24.09 -24.78 -0.22
C THR A 255 22.92 -25.62 0.29
N GLU A 256 23.11 -26.92 0.43
CA GLU A 256 22.12 -27.82 1.04
C GLU A 256 21.67 -27.38 2.44
N LYS A 257 22.55 -26.73 3.21
CA LYS A 257 22.19 -26.16 4.51
C LYS A 257 21.11 -25.08 4.42
N ASP A 258 21.09 -24.33 3.32
CA ASP A 258 20.14 -23.24 3.07
C ASP A 258 18.79 -23.75 2.53
N THR A 259 18.74 -25.00 2.07
CA THR A 259 17.52 -25.68 1.62
C THR A 259 17.03 -26.79 2.56
N SER A 260 17.69 -26.97 3.71
CA SER A 260 17.38 -28.04 4.66
C SER A 260 16.64 -27.57 5.91
N VAL A 261 15.69 -28.38 6.37
CA VAL A 261 14.98 -28.23 7.65
C VAL A 261 15.19 -29.51 8.47
N ASN A 262 15.68 -29.38 9.70
CA ASN A 262 15.96 -30.51 10.60
C ASN A 262 16.82 -31.63 9.96
N GLY A 263 17.75 -31.25 9.07
CA GLY A 263 18.64 -32.18 8.36
C GLY A 263 18.05 -32.82 7.10
N LYS A 264 16.82 -32.48 6.72
CA LYS A 264 16.16 -32.94 5.48
C LYS A 264 16.19 -31.84 4.42
N ASN A 265 16.70 -32.14 3.23
CA ASN A 265 16.80 -31.17 2.13
C ASN A 265 15.46 -31.04 1.41
N LEU A 266 14.78 -29.89 1.55
CA LEU A 266 13.48 -29.61 0.93
C LEU A 266 13.61 -28.92 -0.45
N GLY A 267 14.84 -28.68 -0.92
CA GLY A 267 15.18 -28.13 -2.23
C GLY A 267 14.96 -26.62 -2.40
N MET A 268 13.95 -26.05 -1.74
CA MET A 268 13.70 -24.61 -1.77
C MET A 268 14.52 -23.87 -0.71
N VAL A 269 14.89 -22.62 -0.99
CA VAL A 269 15.64 -21.78 -0.04
C VAL A 269 14.77 -21.43 1.15
N GLN A 270 15.18 -21.87 2.33
CA GLN A 270 14.44 -21.63 3.57
C GLN A 270 14.63 -20.18 4.02
N GLY A 271 13.54 -19.44 4.08
CA GLY A 271 13.54 -18.01 4.34
C GLY A 271 13.53 -17.64 5.82
N LYS A 272 13.69 -16.35 6.11
CA LYS A 272 13.74 -15.81 7.48
C LYS A 272 12.98 -14.50 7.56
N TYR A 273 11.95 -14.43 8.40
CA TYR A 273 11.27 -13.18 8.71
C TYR A 273 12.00 -12.42 9.83
N ARG A 274 12.24 -11.13 9.60
CA ARG A 274 13.00 -10.25 10.50
C ARG A 274 12.37 -8.88 10.61
N VAL A 275 12.81 -8.12 11.61
CA VAL A 275 12.54 -6.68 11.68
C VAL A 275 13.48 -5.94 10.73
N ILE A 276 12.93 -5.05 9.91
CA ILE A 276 13.71 -4.00 9.27
C ILE A 276 13.55 -2.70 10.06
N ALA A 277 14.64 -2.02 10.37
CA ALA A 277 14.61 -0.79 11.15
C ALA A 277 15.60 0.24 10.62
N ASN A 278 15.33 1.52 10.89
CA ASN A 278 16.23 2.60 10.53
C ASN A 278 17.52 2.50 11.36
N GLN A 279 18.68 2.57 10.71
CA GLN A 279 19.97 2.40 11.40
C GLN A 279 20.16 3.46 12.51
N LYS A 280 19.92 4.74 12.22
CA LYS A 280 20.05 5.83 13.20
C LYS A 280 19.04 5.70 14.34
N PHE A 281 17.85 5.15 14.08
CA PHE A 281 16.88 4.88 15.13
C PHE A 281 17.39 3.82 16.11
N LEU A 282 17.97 2.72 15.62
CA LEU A 282 18.54 1.68 16.47
C LEU A 282 19.78 2.15 17.24
N GLU A 283 20.66 2.93 16.61
CA GLU A 283 21.82 3.55 17.24
C GLU A 283 21.42 4.42 18.45
N ASN A 284 20.28 5.11 18.36
CA ASN A 284 19.72 5.90 19.47
C ASN A 284 18.83 5.09 20.44
N ASN A 285 18.46 3.85 20.12
CA ASN A 285 17.54 3.01 20.90
C ASN A 285 18.04 1.55 21.02
N PRO A 286 19.20 1.30 21.68
CA PRO A 286 19.77 -0.05 21.77
C PRO A 286 18.86 -1.07 22.51
N SER A 287 18.05 -0.61 23.47
CA SER A 287 17.02 -1.42 24.13
C SER A 287 15.98 -1.98 23.15
N ILE A 288 15.60 -1.20 22.13
CA ILE A 288 14.66 -1.62 21.08
C ILE A 288 15.33 -2.63 20.14
N ARG A 289 16.61 -2.41 19.79
CA ARG A 289 17.40 -3.36 19.00
C ARG A 289 17.44 -4.74 19.67
N HIS A 290 17.79 -4.79 20.95
CA HIS A 290 17.78 -6.04 21.71
C HIS A 290 16.36 -6.63 21.87
N PHE A 291 15.31 -5.80 22.01
CA PHE A 291 13.95 -6.30 22.03
C PHE A 291 13.60 -7.05 20.73
N PHE A 292 13.95 -6.49 19.56
CA PHE A 292 13.75 -7.14 18.26
C PHE A 292 14.58 -8.43 18.10
N GLU A 293 15.72 -8.56 18.77
CA GLU A 293 16.52 -9.80 18.78
C GLU A 293 15.89 -10.91 19.65
N LEU A 294 15.14 -10.54 20.69
CA LEU A 294 14.47 -11.47 21.60
C LEU A 294 13.11 -11.97 21.08
N VAL A 295 12.34 -11.12 20.38
CA VAL A 295 11.01 -11.47 19.88
C VAL A 295 11.08 -12.63 18.89
N LYS A 296 10.34 -13.70 19.20
CA LYS A 296 10.20 -14.93 18.39
C LYS A 296 8.77 -15.42 18.47
N ILE A 297 8.10 -15.53 17.33
CA ILE A 297 6.71 -15.98 17.25
C ILE A 297 6.74 -17.39 16.64
N PRO A 298 6.16 -18.42 17.27
CA PRO A 298 6.10 -19.76 16.68
C PRO A 298 5.40 -19.74 15.31
N SER A 299 5.94 -20.46 14.33
CA SER A 299 5.33 -20.55 12.98
C SER A 299 3.92 -21.16 13.02
N GLU A 300 3.63 -22.01 14.02
CA GLU A 300 2.29 -22.56 14.27
C GLU A 300 1.29 -21.47 14.68
N ASP A 301 1.73 -20.46 15.44
CA ASP A 301 0.89 -19.34 15.86
C ASP A 301 0.62 -18.37 14.70
N MET A 302 1.64 -18.11 13.88
CA MET A 302 1.49 -17.36 12.64
C MET A 302 0.55 -18.09 11.64
N ALA A 303 0.58 -19.43 11.59
CA ALA A 303 -0.35 -20.23 10.77
C ALA A 303 -1.79 -20.19 11.33
N ARG A 304 -1.94 -20.29 12.65
CA ARG A 304 -3.21 -20.13 13.37
C ARG A 304 -3.80 -18.74 13.17
N GLU A 305 -2.99 -17.68 13.16
CA GLU A 305 -3.44 -16.34 12.82
C GLU A 305 -3.95 -16.23 11.39
N SER A 306 -3.17 -16.70 10.41
CA SER A 306 -3.58 -16.74 9.00
C SER A 306 -4.90 -17.53 8.82
N SER A 307 -5.12 -18.58 9.62
CA SER A 307 -6.38 -19.35 9.69
C SER A 307 -7.56 -18.50 10.17
N ARG A 308 -7.39 -17.65 11.19
CA ARG A 308 -8.43 -16.72 11.70
C ARG A 308 -8.74 -15.59 10.74
N ILE A 309 -7.71 -15.00 10.13
CA ILE A 309 -7.85 -14.01 9.05
C ILE A 309 -8.71 -14.59 7.92
N LYS A 310 -8.40 -15.81 7.47
CA LYS A 310 -9.18 -16.52 6.44
C LYS A 310 -10.63 -16.81 6.87
N GLN A 311 -10.90 -16.97 8.16
CA GLN A 311 -12.25 -17.15 8.71
C GLN A 311 -13.04 -15.82 8.83
N GLY A 312 -12.44 -14.69 8.51
CA GLY A 312 -13.09 -13.37 8.47
C GLY A 312 -12.77 -12.44 9.64
N GLU A 313 -11.87 -12.83 10.56
CA GLU A 313 -11.34 -11.95 11.60
C GLU A 313 -10.19 -11.08 11.03
N ASP A 314 -10.47 -10.29 9.98
CA ASP A 314 -9.45 -9.72 9.08
C ASP A 314 -9.28 -8.18 9.21
N LYS A 315 -9.90 -7.54 10.19
CA LYS A 315 -9.83 -6.08 10.40
C LYS A 315 -8.62 -5.71 11.27
N PRO A 316 -8.04 -4.51 11.12
CA PRO A 316 -6.97 -4.01 11.97
C PRO A 316 -7.17 -4.20 13.49
N GLN A 317 -8.41 -4.03 13.97
CA GLN A 317 -8.80 -4.20 15.36
C GLN A 317 -8.87 -5.67 15.79
N ASP A 318 -9.25 -6.57 14.88
CA ASP A 318 -9.26 -8.01 15.13
C ASP A 318 -7.83 -8.51 15.29
N ILE A 319 -6.93 -8.19 14.35
CA ILE A 319 -5.50 -8.59 14.45
C ILE A 319 -4.84 -8.04 15.73
N ARG A 320 -5.18 -6.81 16.14
CA ARG A 320 -4.69 -6.23 17.40
C ARG A 320 -5.19 -7.03 18.62
N ARG A 321 -6.48 -7.40 18.64
CA ARG A 321 -7.05 -8.27 19.67
C ARG A 321 -6.41 -9.66 19.64
N HIS A 322 -6.11 -10.23 18.48
CA HIS A 322 -5.43 -11.52 18.37
C HIS A 322 -4.03 -11.46 18.96
N ALA A 323 -3.28 -10.38 18.72
CA ALA A 323 -1.98 -10.16 19.34
C ALA A 323 -2.08 -10.06 20.87
N GLU A 324 -3.11 -9.40 21.40
CA GLU A 324 -3.38 -9.31 22.84
C GLU A 324 -3.79 -10.67 23.45
N GLU A 325 -4.61 -11.46 22.74
CA GLU A 325 -4.96 -12.85 23.07
C GLU A 325 -3.70 -13.75 23.09
N TRP A 326 -2.87 -13.69 22.04
CA TRP A 326 -1.61 -14.45 21.93
C TRP A 326 -0.62 -14.09 23.05
N ILE A 327 -0.49 -12.82 23.40
CA ILE A 327 0.36 -12.36 24.52
C ILE A 327 -0.14 -12.89 25.86
N LYS A 328 -1.46 -13.07 26.02
CA LYS A 328 -2.06 -13.64 27.23
C LYS A 328 -1.83 -15.16 27.29
N GLU A 329 -1.91 -15.87 26.17
CA GLU A 329 -1.56 -17.29 26.07
C GLU A 329 -0.06 -17.54 26.32
N ASN A 330 0.80 -16.66 25.80
CA ASN A 330 2.27 -16.78 25.86
C ASN A 330 2.90 -15.86 26.91
N GLN A 331 2.18 -15.54 27.99
CA GLN A 331 2.56 -14.50 28.95
C GLN A 331 3.97 -14.71 29.54
N THR A 332 4.36 -15.95 29.87
CA THR A 332 5.69 -16.26 30.41
C THR A 332 6.82 -15.97 29.42
N GLN A 333 6.64 -16.33 28.14
CA GLN A 333 7.62 -16.05 27.08
C GLN A 333 7.75 -14.55 26.86
N PHE A 334 6.60 -13.87 26.74
CA PHE A 334 6.53 -12.45 26.47
C PHE A 334 7.10 -11.61 27.62
N GLU A 335 6.73 -11.91 28.87
CA GLU A 335 7.31 -11.25 30.04
C GLU A 335 8.80 -11.56 30.19
N GLY A 336 9.25 -12.75 29.76
CA GLY A 336 10.66 -13.10 29.65
C GLY A 336 11.44 -12.12 28.76
N TRP A 337 10.87 -11.68 27.63
CA TRP A 337 11.46 -10.63 26.78
C TRP A 337 11.48 -9.27 27.48
N ILE A 338 10.34 -8.84 28.03
CA ILE A 338 10.21 -7.52 28.68
C ILE A 338 11.13 -7.39 29.89
N ASN A 339 11.27 -8.45 30.69
CA ASN A 339 12.11 -8.45 31.89
C ASN A 339 13.61 -8.42 31.55
N GLN A 340 14.05 -9.11 30.49
CA GLN A 340 15.43 -9.00 30.00
C GLN A 340 15.76 -7.56 29.60
N ILE A 341 14.89 -6.87 28.85
CA ILE A 341 15.11 -5.48 28.46
C ILE A 341 15.08 -4.53 29.67
N LYS A 342 14.20 -4.75 30.65
CA LYS A 342 14.16 -3.95 31.89
C LYS A 342 15.41 -4.10 32.77
N GLN A 343 16.13 -5.22 32.67
CA GLN A 343 17.38 -5.46 33.41
C GLN A 343 18.63 -4.88 32.74
N ILE A 344 18.55 -4.47 31.46
CA ILE A 344 19.71 -3.99 30.67
C ILE A 344 20.06 -2.51 30.94
N ASN A 345 19.30 -1.80 31.79
CA ASN A 345 19.64 -0.44 32.22
C ASN A 345 20.78 -0.41 33.28
N ASN A 346 22.02 -0.69 32.86
CA ASN A 346 23.27 -0.05 33.32
C ASN A 346 24.50 -0.59 32.54
N ASN A 347 25.41 0.32 32.16
CA ASN A 347 26.65 0.14 31.39
C ASN A 347 26.56 -0.17 29.87
N PRO A 348 27.20 0.65 29.00
CA PRO A 348 27.48 0.35 27.60
C PRO A 348 28.97 0.04 27.35
N GLU A 349 29.31 -1.03 26.60
CA GLU A 349 30.62 -1.13 25.91
C GLU A 349 30.70 -2.23 24.82
N ALA A 350 30.98 -1.81 23.57
CA ALA A 350 31.80 -2.42 22.48
C ALA A 350 31.71 -3.94 22.10
N PRO A 351 32.34 -4.41 20.99
CA PRO A 351 32.89 -3.74 19.79
C PRO A 351 32.27 -4.26 18.45
N SER A 352 32.72 -3.73 17.29
CA SER A 352 32.40 -4.28 15.95
C SER A 352 33.66 -4.57 15.11
N SER A 353 33.62 -5.63 14.29
CA SER A 353 34.76 -6.19 13.53
C SER A 353 34.54 -6.27 12.01
N SER A 354 35.61 -6.48 11.24
CA SER A 354 35.77 -6.25 9.77
C SER A 354 36.24 -7.53 9.02
N ILE A 355 36.57 -7.65 7.71
CA ILE A 355 36.99 -6.66 6.67
C ILE A 355 36.19 -6.72 5.32
N PRO A 356 36.54 -7.42 4.19
CA PRO A 356 36.26 -6.87 2.84
C PRO A 356 35.56 -7.76 1.77
N ASN A 357 35.15 -7.10 0.67
CA ASN A 357 34.79 -7.68 -0.63
C ASN A 357 36.00 -8.24 -1.42
N PRO A 358 35.80 -9.27 -2.27
CA PRO A 358 36.66 -9.58 -3.41
C PRO A 358 36.03 -9.24 -4.78
N THR A 359 36.88 -9.06 -5.80
CA THR A 359 36.55 -8.57 -7.15
C THR A 359 36.57 -9.64 -8.25
N ASN A 360 35.63 -9.55 -9.20
CA ASN A 360 35.65 -9.96 -10.63
C ASN A 360 36.01 -11.43 -11.02
N PRO A 361 35.43 -11.95 -12.12
CA PRO A 361 36.27 -12.19 -13.30
C PRO A 361 35.58 -11.96 -14.67
N GLU A 362 36.33 -11.37 -15.62
CA GLU A 362 35.99 -11.33 -17.05
C GLU A 362 36.49 -12.56 -17.80
N ALA A 363 35.62 -13.31 -18.50
CA ALA A 363 36.06 -14.31 -19.50
C ALA A 363 35.02 -14.74 -20.56
N LEU A 364 33.92 -14.01 -20.82
CA LEU A 364 32.87 -14.45 -21.78
C LEU A 364 32.39 -13.39 -22.80
N ASN A 365 32.84 -12.13 -22.73
CA ASN A 365 32.17 -11.06 -23.48
C ASN A 365 32.47 -10.97 -24.99
N LYS A 366 33.59 -11.51 -25.50
CA LYS A 366 34.09 -11.10 -26.83
C LYS A 366 33.27 -11.55 -28.05
N LEU A 367 32.36 -12.53 -27.91
CA LEU A 367 31.51 -13.00 -29.03
C LEU A 367 30.10 -12.38 -29.05
N ASN A 368 29.58 -11.92 -27.89
CA ASN A 368 28.23 -11.35 -27.78
C ASN A 368 28.17 -9.87 -28.21
N ILE A 369 29.32 -9.19 -28.19
CA ILE A 369 29.48 -7.75 -28.45
C ILE A 369 28.90 -7.30 -29.81
N LEU A 370 29.06 -8.12 -30.85
CA LEU A 370 28.70 -7.72 -32.22
C LEU A 370 27.20 -7.82 -32.52
N LEU A 371 26.45 -8.60 -31.72
CA LEU A 371 25.04 -8.91 -31.94
C LEU A 371 24.09 -8.24 -30.93
N ASN A 372 24.61 -7.75 -29.80
CA ASN A 372 23.83 -7.07 -28.77
C ASN A 372 24.56 -5.81 -28.21
N PRO A 373 24.62 -4.68 -28.96
CA PRO A 373 25.32 -3.48 -28.52
C PRO A 373 24.78 -2.89 -27.20
N PHE A 374 23.49 -3.11 -26.92
CA PHE A 374 22.82 -2.61 -25.71
C PHE A 374 23.19 -3.36 -24.42
N GLN A 375 23.93 -4.47 -24.50
CA GLN A 375 24.45 -5.17 -23.31
C GLN A 375 25.77 -4.56 -22.76
N LEU A 376 26.40 -3.64 -23.50
CA LEU A 376 27.75 -3.13 -23.18
C LEU A 376 27.76 -1.71 -22.64
N TYR A 377 26.79 -0.89 -23.06
CA TYR A 377 26.75 0.52 -22.73
C TYR A 377 25.30 0.96 -22.51
N THR A 378 24.80 0.71 -21.30
CA THR A 378 23.54 1.28 -20.83
C THR A 378 23.80 2.68 -20.30
N ILE A 379 23.01 3.67 -20.72
CA ILE A 379 23.03 4.99 -20.08
C ILE A 379 22.64 4.78 -18.61
N PRO A 380 23.44 5.24 -17.63
CA PRO A 380 23.17 5.01 -16.20
C PRO A 380 22.08 5.96 -15.67
N LEU A 381 21.00 6.11 -16.44
CA LEU A 381 19.88 7.01 -16.17
C LEU A 381 19.24 6.74 -14.82
N ALA A 382 19.13 5.47 -14.41
CA ALA A 382 18.67 5.10 -13.07
C ALA A 382 19.56 5.71 -11.96
N HIS A 383 20.88 5.67 -12.11
CA HIS A 383 21.80 6.28 -11.15
C HIS A 383 21.70 7.81 -11.15
N TRP A 384 21.53 8.44 -12.33
CA TRP A 384 21.34 9.89 -12.44
C TRP A 384 20.02 10.34 -11.79
N ILE A 385 18.92 9.64 -12.05
CA ILE A 385 17.60 9.90 -11.45
C ILE A 385 17.66 9.73 -9.92
N THR A 386 18.21 8.62 -9.43
CA THR A 386 18.39 8.37 -8.00
C THR A 386 19.24 9.46 -7.33
N THR A 387 20.33 9.89 -7.98
CA THR A 387 21.20 10.96 -7.47
C THR A 387 20.47 12.31 -7.43
N ALA A 388 19.70 12.64 -8.47
CA ALA A 388 18.92 13.88 -8.52
C ALA A 388 17.79 13.90 -7.47
N ILE A 389 17.07 12.77 -7.28
CA ILE A 389 16.03 12.65 -6.25
C ILE A 389 16.64 12.74 -4.86
N ASN A 390 17.74 12.02 -4.57
CA ASN A 390 18.41 12.11 -3.29
C ASN A 390 18.88 13.55 -3.00
N PHE A 391 19.48 14.24 -3.97
CA PHE A 391 19.84 15.65 -3.84
C PHE A 391 18.64 16.55 -3.49
N LEU A 392 17.49 16.36 -4.15
CA LEU A 392 16.26 17.09 -3.81
C LEU A 392 15.76 16.79 -2.40
N VAL A 393 15.84 15.54 -1.95
CA VAL A 393 15.41 15.11 -0.61
C VAL A 393 16.36 15.66 0.45
N ASP A 394 17.67 15.61 0.24
CA ASP A 394 18.67 16.05 1.20
C ASP A 394 18.65 17.58 1.42
N HIS A 395 18.32 18.37 0.39
CA HIS A 395 18.40 19.83 0.44
C HIS A 395 17.04 20.56 0.48
N PHE A 396 16.01 20.04 -0.20
CA PHE A 396 14.72 20.74 -0.38
C PHE A 396 13.55 20.13 0.40
N ARG A 397 13.72 18.98 1.08
CA ARG A 397 12.69 18.37 1.92
C ARG A 397 12.02 19.34 2.92
N PRO A 398 12.74 20.26 3.61
CA PRO A 398 12.09 21.24 4.50
C PRO A 398 11.08 22.15 3.77
N PHE A 399 11.36 22.54 2.52
CA PHE A 399 10.45 23.34 1.69
C PHE A 399 9.20 22.54 1.29
N PHE A 400 9.36 21.27 0.89
CA PHE A 400 8.22 20.41 0.58
C PHE A 400 7.37 20.09 1.83
N GLN A 401 7.98 19.89 2.99
CA GLN A 401 7.25 19.76 4.26
C GLN A 401 6.51 21.06 4.64
N ALA A 402 7.00 22.25 4.29
CA ALA A 402 6.25 23.49 4.48
C ALA A 402 4.98 23.56 3.61
N ILE A 403 5.04 23.08 2.35
CA ILE A 403 3.86 22.97 1.45
C ILE A 403 2.81 21.98 2.00
N ARG A 404 3.25 20.94 2.72
CA ARG A 404 2.38 19.94 3.34
C ARG A 404 1.41 20.55 4.37
N ILE A 405 1.84 21.55 5.13
CA ILE A 405 1.11 22.13 6.28
C ILE A 405 -0.29 22.68 5.92
N PRO A 406 -0.47 23.58 4.93
CA PRO A 406 -1.80 24.05 4.56
C PRO A 406 -2.71 22.92 4.03
N ILE A 407 -2.14 21.93 3.33
CA ILE A 407 -2.91 20.79 2.81
C ILE A 407 -3.36 19.88 3.94
N SER A 408 -2.48 19.60 4.92
CA SER A 408 -2.81 18.79 6.10
C SER A 408 -3.89 19.44 6.95
N TRP A 409 -3.81 20.77 7.16
CA TRP A 409 -4.80 21.51 7.92
C TRP A 409 -6.18 21.49 7.24
N VAL A 410 -6.26 21.79 5.94
CA VAL A 410 -7.54 21.74 5.20
C VAL A 410 -8.13 20.33 5.21
N LEU A 411 -7.31 19.31 4.98
CA LEU A 411 -7.74 17.91 5.00
C LEU A 411 -8.31 17.51 6.36
N GLU A 412 -7.57 17.81 7.43
CA GLU A 412 -7.94 17.41 8.78
C GLU A 412 -9.22 18.10 9.25
N GLU A 413 -9.41 19.40 8.95
CA GLU A 413 -10.66 20.08 9.30
C GLU A 413 -11.87 19.59 8.49
N ILE A 414 -11.72 19.31 7.19
CA ILE A 414 -12.81 18.73 6.40
C ILE A 414 -13.15 17.32 6.89
N ARG A 415 -12.14 16.49 7.16
CA ARG A 415 -12.30 15.13 7.70
C ARG A 415 -12.98 15.17 9.08
N ARG A 416 -12.50 16.03 9.98
CA ARG A 416 -13.09 16.26 11.31
C ARG A 416 -14.56 16.64 11.18
N LEU A 417 -14.89 17.61 10.32
CA LEU A 417 -16.27 18.06 10.08
C LEU A 417 -17.17 16.92 9.56
N LEU A 418 -16.73 16.17 8.55
CA LEU A 418 -17.52 15.09 7.95
C LEU A 418 -17.75 13.91 8.92
N LEU A 419 -16.75 13.54 9.71
CA LEU A 419 -16.86 12.43 10.68
C LEU A 419 -17.58 12.82 11.97
N THR A 420 -17.58 14.10 12.37
CA THR A 420 -18.31 14.57 13.58
C THR A 420 -19.82 14.63 13.36
N ILE A 421 -20.30 14.82 12.13
CA ILE A 421 -21.74 14.94 11.84
C ILE A 421 -22.39 13.54 11.81
N PRO A 422 -23.40 13.24 12.66
CA PRO A 422 -24.10 11.96 12.63
C PRO A 422 -24.74 11.66 11.26
N PRO A 423 -24.73 10.40 10.78
CA PRO A 423 -25.12 10.07 9.40
C PRO A 423 -26.51 10.59 8.97
N LEU A 424 -27.52 10.48 9.84
CA LEU A 424 -28.88 10.98 9.55
C LEU A 424 -28.94 12.50 9.36
N ILE A 425 -28.14 13.25 10.13
CA ILE A 425 -28.04 14.70 10.01
C ILE A 425 -27.32 15.06 8.72
N PHE A 426 -26.24 14.35 8.39
CA PHE A 426 -25.52 14.54 7.13
C PHE A 426 -26.42 14.27 5.90
N LEU A 427 -27.16 13.15 5.90
CA LEU A 427 -28.12 12.81 4.84
C LEU A 427 -29.19 13.89 4.67
N LEU A 428 -29.74 14.42 5.76
CA LEU A 428 -30.74 15.49 5.71
C LEU A 428 -30.15 16.80 5.16
N LEU A 429 -29.00 17.24 5.67
CA LEU A 429 -28.34 18.47 5.23
C LEU A 429 -27.91 18.38 3.76
N LEU A 430 -27.27 17.28 3.36
CA LEU A 430 -26.83 17.07 1.98
C LEU A 430 -28.04 16.88 1.04
N GLY A 431 -29.07 16.17 1.46
CA GLY A 431 -30.31 16.01 0.69
C GLY A 431 -31.05 17.33 0.43
N LEU A 432 -31.18 18.20 1.44
CA LEU A 432 -31.81 19.52 1.29
C LEU A 432 -30.98 20.48 0.43
N THR A 433 -29.65 20.52 0.63
CA THR A 433 -28.75 21.38 -0.15
C THR A 433 -28.68 20.95 -1.61
N THR A 434 -28.52 19.64 -1.88
CA THR A 434 -28.53 19.11 -3.25
C THR A 434 -29.90 19.21 -3.93
N TRP A 435 -31.02 19.04 -3.21
CA TRP A 435 -32.34 19.36 -3.77
C TRP A 435 -32.43 20.84 -4.19
N LYS A 436 -31.98 21.77 -3.35
CA LYS A 436 -32.04 23.22 -3.64
C LYS A 436 -31.12 23.65 -4.79
N LEU A 437 -29.97 23.00 -4.96
CA LEU A 437 -28.96 23.35 -5.98
C LEU A 437 -29.14 22.59 -7.30
N ALA A 438 -29.44 21.29 -7.23
CA ALA A 438 -29.45 20.35 -8.35
C ALA A 438 -30.84 19.76 -8.66
N GLY A 439 -31.86 20.13 -7.90
CA GLY A 439 -33.25 19.70 -8.11
C GLY A 439 -33.62 18.38 -7.42
N ARG A 440 -34.93 18.12 -7.32
CA ARG A 440 -35.50 17.04 -6.48
C ARG A 440 -34.97 15.65 -6.82
N ARG A 441 -34.73 15.37 -8.10
CA ARG A 441 -34.20 14.06 -8.57
C ARG A 441 -32.79 13.80 -8.04
N VAL A 442 -31.91 14.80 -8.11
CA VAL A 442 -30.53 14.67 -7.60
C VAL A 442 -30.53 14.61 -6.07
N GLY A 443 -31.35 15.42 -5.39
CA GLY A 443 -31.45 15.36 -3.93
C GLY A 443 -31.89 13.99 -3.39
N ILE A 444 -32.92 13.38 -4.00
CA ILE A 444 -33.35 12.02 -3.64
C ILE A 444 -32.24 11.00 -3.94
N PHE A 445 -31.60 11.08 -5.11
CA PHE A 445 -30.51 10.18 -5.48
C PHE A 445 -29.33 10.27 -4.50
N SER A 446 -28.90 11.48 -4.11
CA SER A 446 -27.78 11.67 -3.18
C SER A 446 -28.06 11.06 -1.80
N VAL A 447 -29.29 11.20 -1.28
CA VAL A 447 -29.69 10.56 -0.02
C VAL A 447 -29.68 9.04 -0.16
N LEU A 448 -30.26 8.48 -1.24
CA LEU A 448 -30.29 7.03 -1.46
C LEU A 448 -28.90 6.42 -1.63
N ALA A 449 -28.02 7.06 -2.39
CA ALA A 449 -26.65 6.59 -2.64
C ALA A 449 -25.81 6.56 -1.36
N LEU A 450 -25.84 7.63 -0.55
CA LEU A 450 -25.14 7.67 0.74
C LEU A 450 -25.75 6.72 1.77
N THR A 451 -27.08 6.56 1.77
CA THR A 451 -27.77 5.57 2.63
C THR A 451 -27.33 4.15 2.28
N LEU A 452 -27.20 3.82 0.99
CA LEU A 452 -26.69 2.52 0.53
C LEU A 452 -25.23 2.31 0.95
N ILE A 453 -24.36 3.32 0.79
CA ILE A 453 -22.96 3.30 1.29
C ILE A 453 -22.91 3.05 2.81
N GLY A 454 -23.84 3.65 3.57
CA GLY A 454 -23.97 3.40 5.01
C GLY A 454 -24.36 1.97 5.33
N PHE A 455 -25.37 1.41 4.64
CA PHE A 455 -25.84 0.04 4.87
C PHE A 455 -24.83 -1.05 4.49
N ILE A 456 -23.93 -0.80 3.52
CA ILE A 456 -22.81 -1.72 3.21
C ILE A 456 -21.58 -1.53 4.14
N GLY A 457 -21.73 -0.75 5.22
CA GLY A 457 -20.69 -0.55 6.24
C GLY A 457 -19.57 0.41 5.85
N GLN A 458 -19.68 1.11 4.72
CA GLN A 458 -18.59 1.93 4.14
C GLN A 458 -18.72 3.44 4.44
N TRP A 459 -19.50 3.83 5.46
CA TRP A 459 -19.76 5.24 5.78
C TRP A 459 -18.48 6.04 6.09
N GLU A 460 -17.70 5.58 7.07
CA GLU A 460 -16.49 6.27 7.53
C GLU A 460 -15.45 6.36 6.39
N ALA A 461 -15.20 5.24 5.72
CA ALA A 461 -14.31 5.17 4.57
C ALA A 461 -14.74 6.12 3.43
N ALA A 462 -16.05 6.25 3.17
CA ALA A 462 -16.58 7.21 2.19
C ALA A 462 -16.42 8.67 2.62
N MET A 463 -16.59 8.99 3.91
CA MET A 463 -16.37 10.35 4.42
C MET A 463 -14.89 10.74 4.37
N ILE A 464 -13.97 9.80 4.62
CA ILE A 464 -12.53 10.00 4.46
C ILE A 464 -12.17 10.24 2.98
N SER A 465 -12.65 9.38 2.07
CA SER A 465 -12.44 9.58 0.62
C SER A 465 -13.03 10.90 0.13
N LEU A 466 -14.21 11.31 0.64
CA LEU A 466 -14.81 12.60 0.33
C LEU A 466 -13.96 13.77 0.84
N ALA A 467 -13.37 13.68 2.04
CA ALA A 467 -12.46 14.71 2.57
C ALA A 467 -11.20 14.87 1.70
N LEU A 468 -10.59 13.76 1.29
CA LEU A 468 -9.42 13.73 0.39
C LEU A 468 -9.74 14.39 -0.96
N VAL A 469 -10.87 14.01 -1.58
CA VAL A 469 -11.32 14.55 -2.87
C VAL A 469 -11.66 16.04 -2.78
N ILE A 470 -12.41 16.48 -1.76
CA ILE A 470 -12.73 17.90 -1.59
C ILE A 470 -11.44 18.71 -1.39
N THR A 471 -10.50 18.21 -0.58
CA THR A 471 -9.21 18.88 -0.36
C THR A 471 -8.42 19.01 -1.67
N ALA A 472 -8.25 17.91 -2.42
CA ALA A 472 -7.56 17.93 -3.70
C ALA A 472 -8.22 18.92 -4.67
N VAL A 473 -9.55 18.89 -4.79
CA VAL A 473 -10.32 19.79 -5.67
C VAL A 473 -10.17 21.26 -5.27
N ILE A 474 -10.14 21.60 -3.98
CA ILE A 474 -9.89 22.97 -3.50
C ILE A 474 -8.52 23.46 -3.98
N PHE A 475 -7.45 22.70 -3.75
CA PHE A 475 -6.10 23.10 -4.20
C PHE A 475 -5.97 23.10 -5.72
N CYS A 476 -6.61 22.17 -6.43
CA CYS A 476 -6.70 22.19 -7.89
C CYS A 476 -7.41 23.45 -8.40
N ILE A 477 -8.49 23.91 -7.77
CA ILE A 477 -9.17 25.16 -8.13
C ILE A 477 -8.28 26.38 -7.87
N LEU A 478 -7.63 26.44 -6.70
CA LEU A 478 -6.75 27.55 -6.30
C LEU A 478 -5.53 27.71 -7.21
N VAL A 479 -4.97 26.61 -7.72
CA VAL A 479 -3.76 26.63 -8.57
C VAL A 479 -4.12 26.56 -10.06
N GLY A 480 -5.08 25.71 -10.42
CA GLY A 480 -5.39 25.35 -11.80
C GLY A 480 -6.18 26.40 -12.58
N ILE A 481 -7.11 27.12 -11.93
CA ILE A 481 -7.80 28.22 -12.61
C ILE A 481 -6.82 29.36 -12.94
N PRO A 482 -5.98 29.86 -12.01
CA PRO A 482 -4.96 30.87 -12.34
C PRO A 482 -3.97 30.43 -13.43
N LEU A 483 -3.49 29.18 -13.41
CA LEU A 483 -2.60 28.65 -14.45
C LEU A 483 -3.30 28.51 -15.81
N GLY A 484 -4.57 28.09 -15.82
CA GLY A 484 -5.38 28.04 -17.05
C GLY A 484 -5.64 29.42 -17.65
N VAL A 485 -5.91 30.42 -16.81
CA VAL A 485 -5.99 31.84 -17.20
C VAL A 485 -4.65 32.32 -17.77
N ALA A 486 -3.51 31.95 -17.16
CA ALA A 486 -2.19 32.31 -17.66
C ALA A 486 -1.90 31.70 -19.04
N CYS A 487 -2.28 30.43 -19.26
CA CYS A 487 -2.21 29.77 -20.57
C CYS A 487 -3.08 30.49 -21.62
N ALA A 488 -4.35 30.78 -21.30
CA ALA A 488 -5.27 31.48 -22.21
C ALA A 488 -4.75 32.85 -22.68
N ARG A 489 -4.00 33.55 -21.82
CA ARG A 489 -3.46 34.88 -22.10
C ARG A 489 -2.11 34.88 -22.83
N SER A 490 -1.42 33.75 -22.94
CA SER A 490 -0.10 33.69 -23.59
C SER A 490 0.16 32.32 -24.22
N ASN A 491 0.07 32.27 -25.55
CA ASN A 491 0.41 31.09 -26.35
C ASN A 491 1.84 30.59 -26.06
N ARG A 492 2.78 31.50 -25.75
CA ARG A 492 4.17 31.14 -25.40
C ARG A 492 4.26 30.47 -24.03
N PHE A 493 3.49 30.95 -23.05
CA PHE A 493 3.43 30.33 -21.72
C PHE A 493 2.80 28.94 -21.82
N GLU A 494 1.67 28.83 -22.53
CA GLU A 494 1.01 27.56 -22.81
C GLU A 494 1.94 26.56 -23.50
N GLN A 495 2.62 26.94 -24.59
CA GLN A 495 3.56 26.05 -25.30
C GLN A 495 4.73 25.57 -24.43
N GLY A 496 5.26 26.43 -23.54
CA GLY A 496 6.30 26.02 -22.58
C GLY A 496 5.79 25.17 -21.43
N PHE A 497 4.50 25.26 -21.09
CA PHE A 497 3.90 24.59 -19.93
C PHE A 497 3.19 23.26 -20.28
N LEU A 498 2.73 23.11 -21.53
CA LEU A 498 2.09 21.88 -22.03
C LEU A 498 2.92 20.60 -21.77
N PRO A 499 4.24 20.55 -22.03
CA PRO A 499 5.04 19.34 -21.76
C PRO A 499 5.02 18.90 -20.30
N LEU A 500 4.96 19.84 -19.35
CA LEU A 500 4.82 19.52 -17.93
C LEU A 500 3.43 18.92 -17.64
N LEU A 501 2.37 19.48 -18.21
CA LEU A 501 1.01 18.95 -18.09
C LEU A 501 0.88 17.55 -18.69
N ASP A 502 1.55 17.27 -19.81
CA ASP A 502 1.60 15.94 -20.41
C ASP A 502 2.34 14.95 -19.50
N VAL A 503 3.52 15.32 -18.99
CA VAL A 503 4.29 14.51 -18.02
C VAL A 503 3.46 14.18 -16.78
N MET A 504 2.70 15.15 -16.25
CA MET A 504 1.82 14.95 -15.08
C MET A 504 0.65 13.99 -15.33
N GLN A 505 0.21 13.79 -16.58
CA GLN A 505 -0.87 12.86 -16.93
C GLN A 505 -0.40 11.52 -17.48
N THR A 506 0.79 11.48 -18.12
CA THR A 506 1.28 10.31 -18.88
C THR A 506 2.33 9.49 -18.14
N LEU A 507 3.02 10.04 -17.14
CA LEU A 507 3.87 9.23 -16.27
C LEU A 507 3.01 8.25 -15.46
N PRO A 508 3.33 6.94 -15.45
CA PRO A 508 2.64 5.98 -14.59
C PRO A 508 2.75 6.40 -13.13
N THR A 509 1.62 6.45 -12.43
CA THR A 509 1.50 7.05 -11.10
C THR A 509 2.55 6.55 -10.09
N PHE A 510 2.84 5.25 -10.11
CA PHE A 510 3.86 4.62 -9.27
C PHE A 510 5.27 5.22 -9.41
N VAL A 511 5.63 5.71 -10.60
CA VAL A 511 6.96 6.29 -10.88
C VAL A 511 7.17 7.59 -10.11
N TYR A 512 6.15 8.45 -10.00
CA TYR A 512 6.25 9.71 -9.27
C TYR A 512 5.80 9.61 -7.79
N LEU A 513 5.03 8.58 -7.41
CA LEU A 513 4.68 8.34 -6.01
C LEU A 513 5.91 8.15 -5.12
N VAL A 514 6.94 7.44 -5.58
CA VAL A 514 8.17 7.22 -4.78
C VAL A 514 8.88 8.55 -4.45
N PRO A 515 9.21 9.44 -5.42
CA PRO A 515 9.68 10.80 -5.12
C PRO A 515 8.75 11.60 -4.20
N VAL A 516 7.42 11.52 -4.39
CA VAL A 516 6.45 12.21 -3.53
C VAL A 516 6.57 11.71 -2.08
N ILE A 517 6.70 10.40 -1.84
CA ILE A 517 6.92 9.86 -0.50
C ILE A 517 8.25 10.35 0.09
N MET A 518 9.34 10.35 -0.68
CA MET A 518 10.65 10.78 -0.15
C MET A 518 10.64 12.26 0.27
N LEU A 519 9.96 13.12 -0.49
CA LEU A 519 9.87 14.57 -0.22
C LEU A 519 8.82 14.93 0.86
N PHE A 520 7.62 14.34 0.78
CA PHE A 520 6.48 14.70 1.64
C PHE A 520 6.22 13.72 2.80
N GLY A 521 6.87 12.55 2.84
CA GLY A 521 6.68 11.48 3.82
C GLY A 521 5.60 10.48 3.39
N ILE A 522 5.22 9.57 4.30
CA ILE A 522 4.01 8.72 4.14
C ILE A 522 2.79 9.37 4.79
N GLY A 523 1.60 9.08 4.25
CA GLY A 523 0.30 9.37 4.85
C GLY A 523 -0.68 10.02 3.88
N GLU A 524 -1.79 10.51 4.44
CA GLU A 524 -2.93 11.06 3.68
C GLU A 524 -2.54 12.23 2.76
N VAL A 525 -1.68 13.13 3.25
CA VAL A 525 -1.33 14.39 2.57
C VAL A 525 -0.46 14.18 1.33
N PRO A 526 0.60 13.36 1.35
CA PRO A 526 1.25 12.84 0.14
C PRO A 526 0.26 12.28 -0.90
N GLY A 527 -0.77 11.55 -0.45
CA GLY A 527 -1.86 11.06 -1.29
C GLY A 527 -2.66 12.17 -1.95
N VAL A 528 -3.07 13.19 -1.18
CA VAL A 528 -3.73 14.40 -1.71
C VAL A 528 -2.82 15.14 -2.70
N ILE A 529 -1.52 15.24 -2.45
CA ILE A 529 -0.56 15.89 -3.35
C ILE A 529 -0.43 15.12 -4.66
N ALA A 530 -0.26 13.79 -4.61
CA ALA A 530 -0.24 12.94 -5.80
C ALA A 530 -1.55 13.03 -6.60
N THR A 531 -2.67 13.22 -5.90
CA THR A 531 -4.00 13.45 -6.48
C THR A 531 -4.11 14.82 -7.14
N ILE A 532 -3.60 15.88 -6.51
CA ILE A 532 -3.53 17.22 -7.11
C ILE A 532 -2.70 17.18 -8.39
N ILE A 533 -1.51 16.55 -8.36
CA ILE A 533 -0.64 16.42 -9.54
C ILE A 533 -1.39 15.76 -10.72
N TYR A 534 -2.14 14.69 -10.46
CA TYR A 534 -2.90 13.97 -11.49
C TYR A 534 -4.15 14.73 -11.98
N ALA A 535 -4.88 15.39 -11.08
CA ALA A 535 -6.18 15.99 -11.34
C ALA A 535 -6.15 17.49 -11.72
N LEU A 536 -4.99 18.16 -11.60
CA LEU A 536 -4.78 19.56 -11.97
C LEU A 536 -4.75 19.84 -13.49
N PRO A 537 -4.07 19.06 -14.35
CA PRO A 537 -3.98 19.31 -15.79
C PRO A 537 -5.32 19.45 -16.54
N PRO A 538 -6.38 18.66 -16.30
CA PRO A 538 -7.64 18.83 -17.01
C PRO A 538 -8.29 20.18 -16.67
N LEU A 539 -8.28 20.63 -15.42
CA LEU A 539 -8.83 21.92 -15.04
C LEU A 539 -8.07 23.09 -15.68
N ILE A 540 -6.74 23.00 -15.80
CA ILE A 540 -5.93 24.00 -16.52
C ILE A 540 -6.33 24.04 -18.00
N ARG A 541 -6.44 22.87 -18.64
CA ARG A 541 -6.84 22.73 -20.06
C ARG A 541 -8.26 23.26 -20.33
N PHE A 542 -9.24 22.88 -19.52
CA PHE A 542 -10.63 23.34 -19.64
C PHE A 542 -10.77 24.84 -19.33
N THR A 543 -10.01 25.38 -18.38
CA THR A 543 -10.01 26.83 -18.10
C THR A 543 -9.41 27.62 -19.26
N ASN A 544 -8.28 27.16 -19.80
CA ASN A 544 -7.64 27.75 -20.97
C ASN A 544 -8.59 27.76 -22.18
N LEU A 545 -9.16 26.60 -22.50
CA LEU A 545 -10.13 26.42 -23.59
C LEU A 545 -11.36 27.33 -23.40
N GLY A 546 -11.96 27.34 -22.21
CA GLY A 546 -13.16 28.13 -21.91
C GLY A 546 -12.95 29.63 -22.13
N ILE A 547 -11.80 30.17 -21.72
CA ILE A 547 -11.48 31.60 -21.90
C ILE A 547 -11.22 31.94 -23.38
N ARG A 548 -10.55 31.04 -24.11
CA ARG A 548 -10.28 31.23 -25.55
C ARG A 548 -11.51 31.06 -26.45
N GLN A 549 -12.52 30.31 -26.01
CA GLN A 549 -13.77 30.08 -26.75
C GLN A 549 -14.82 31.20 -26.58
N VAL A 550 -14.57 32.20 -25.73
CA VAL A 550 -15.45 33.37 -25.61
C VAL A 550 -15.43 34.15 -26.93
N SER A 551 -16.61 34.39 -27.52
CA SER A 551 -16.73 35.12 -28.79
C SER A 551 -16.01 36.47 -28.75
N THR A 552 -15.25 36.77 -29.80
CA THR A 552 -14.50 38.01 -29.97
C THR A 552 -15.42 39.23 -29.95
N GLU A 553 -16.66 39.11 -30.44
CA GLU A 553 -17.66 40.17 -30.43
C GLU A 553 -17.91 40.74 -29.03
N PHE A 554 -18.06 39.88 -28.00
CA PHE A 554 -18.26 40.34 -26.62
C PHE A 554 -17.01 41.03 -26.05
N VAL A 555 -15.82 40.63 -26.50
CA VAL A 555 -14.54 41.21 -26.10
C VAL A 555 -14.33 42.57 -26.77
N GLU A 556 -14.62 42.69 -28.06
CA GLU A 556 -14.57 43.93 -28.84
C GLU A 556 -15.57 44.96 -28.34
N VAL A 557 -16.81 44.55 -28.05
CA VAL A 557 -17.82 45.41 -27.39
C VAL A 557 -17.29 45.92 -26.04
N GLY A 558 -16.71 45.05 -25.22
CA GLY A 558 -16.13 45.46 -23.93
C GLY A 558 -15.02 46.52 -24.08
N TYR A 559 -14.14 46.38 -25.08
CA TYR A 559 -13.12 47.38 -25.40
C TYR A 559 -13.70 48.69 -25.93
N ALA A 560 -14.75 48.62 -26.76
CA ALA A 560 -15.47 49.82 -27.25
C ALA A 560 -16.12 50.63 -26.11
N PHE A 561 -16.55 49.97 -25.03
CA PHE A 561 -17.00 50.62 -23.79
C PHE A 561 -15.86 51.04 -22.84
N GLY A 562 -14.59 50.97 -23.28
CA GLY A 562 -13.42 51.41 -22.50
C GLY A 562 -12.94 50.45 -21.42
N SER A 563 -13.36 49.17 -21.46
CA SER A 563 -12.93 48.19 -20.47
C SER A 563 -11.44 47.84 -20.62
N THR A 564 -10.69 47.87 -19.52
CA THR A 564 -9.30 47.39 -19.51
C THR A 564 -9.23 45.88 -19.74
N PRO A 565 -8.09 45.31 -20.21
CA PRO A 565 -7.93 43.86 -20.36
C PRO A 565 -8.18 43.05 -19.08
N ARG A 566 -8.04 43.67 -17.90
CA ARG A 566 -8.37 43.04 -16.61
C ARG A 566 -9.88 43.00 -16.37
N GLN A 567 -10.61 44.07 -16.70
CA GLN A 567 -12.09 44.08 -16.65
C GLN A 567 -12.68 43.11 -17.68
N ILE A 568 -12.18 43.10 -18.92
CA ILE A 568 -12.55 42.09 -19.93
C ILE A 568 -12.42 40.66 -19.39
N LEU A 569 -11.31 40.34 -18.73
CA LEU A 569 -11.09 39.02 -18.16
C LEU A 569 -12.12 38.67 -17.06
N TRP A 570 -12.31 39.56 -16.07
CA TRP A 570 -13.11 39.26 -14.88
C TRP A 570 -14.63 39.44 -15.09
N ASP A 571 -15.03 40.39 -15.94
CA ASP A 571 -16.42 40.81 -16.12
C ASP A 571 -17.06 40.22 -17.40
N VAL A 572 -16.25 39.81 -18.40
CA VAL A 572 -16.74 39.21 -19.66
C VAL A 572 -16.26 37.77 -19.83
N GLN A 573 -14.95 37.54 -19.89
CA GLN A 573 -14.42 36.23 -20.29
C GLN A 573 -14.66 35.14 -19.24
N ILE A 574 -14.30 35.37 -17.97
CA ILE A 574 -14.50 34.38 -16.90
C ILE A 574 -16.00 34.03 -16.75
N PRO A 575 -16.94 34.99 -16.65
CA PRO A 575 -18.37 34.68 -16.57
C PRO A 575 -18.90 33.83 -17.73
N LEU A 576 -18.47 34.08 -18.96
CA LEU A 576 -18.85 33.30 -20.14
C LEU A 576 -18.14 31.93 -20.21
N ALA A 577 -16.93 31.82 -19.66
CA ALA A 577 -16.14 30.58 -19.58
C ALA A 577 -16.55 29.65 -18.42
N ILE A 578 -17.36 30.11 -17.45
CA ILE A 578 -17.78 29.33 -16.26
C ILE A 578 -18.28 27.91 -16.62
N PRO A 579 -19.13 27.67 -17.64
CA PRO A 579 -19.59 26.32 -17.97
C PRO A 579 -18.44 25.36 -18.31
N THR A 580 -17.46 25.82 -19.09
CA THR A 580 -16.29 25.04 -19.48
C THR A 580 -15.32 24.85 -18.31
N ILE A 581 -15.13 25.87 -17.47
CA ILE A 581 -14.34 25.77 -16.23
C ILE A 581 -14.97 24.74 -15.27
N LEU A 582 -16.30 24.77 -15.09
CA LEU A 582 -17.02 23.81 -14.25
C LEU A 582 -16.99 22.37 -14.81
N ALA A 583 -16.97 22.21 -16.13
CA ALA A 583 -16.69 20.91 -16.74
C ALA A 583 -15.27 20.42 -16.39
N GLY A 584 -14.27 21.31 -16.40
CA GLY A 584 -12.92 21.04 -15.89
C GLY A 584 -12.89 20.63 -14.42
N VAL A 585 -13.63 21.33 -13.56
CA VAL A 585 -13.76 20.97 -12.13
C VAL A 585 -14.40 19.59 -11.97
N ASN A 586 -15.42 19.25 -12.77
CA ASN A 586 -16.03 17.92 -12.76
C ASN A 586 -15.01 16.82 -13.12
N GLN A 587 -14.15 17.07 -14.12
CA GLN A 587 -13.06 16.15 -14.46
C GLN A 587 -12.07 16.01 -13.30
N THR A 588 -11.64 17.12 -12.66
CA THR A 588 -10.77 17.07 -11.46
C THR A 588 -11.38 16.23 -10.33
N VAL A 589 -12.69 16.35 -10.07
CA VAL A 589 -13.39 15.52 -9.09
C VAL A 589 -13.32 14.03 -9.46
N LEU A 590 -13.61 13.68 -10.72
CA LEU A 590 -13.60 12.30 -11.21
C LEU A 590 -12.18 11.69 -11.19
N PHE A 591 -11.16 12.42 -11.65
CA PHE A 591 -9.77 11.98 -11.56
C PHE A 591 -9.30 11.85 -10.11
N SER A 592 -9.78 12.71 -9.20
CA SER A 592 -9.45 12.61 -7.77
C SER A 592 -10.02 11.34 -7.13
N LEU A 593 -11.23 10.95 -7.51
CA LEU A 593 -11.85 9.70 -7.07
C LEU A 593 -11.15 8.47 -7.66
N GLY A 594 -10.83 8.47 -8.95
CA GLY A 594 -10.08 7.37 -9.58
C GLY A 594 -8.70 7.18 -8.95
N MET A 595 -8.03 8.29 -8.62
CA MET A 595 -6.75 8.28 -7.94
C MET A 595 -6.83 7.79 -6.47
N SER A 596 -8.01 7.78 -5.84
CA SER A 596 -8.14 7.37 -4.43
C SER A 596 -7.67 5.92 -4.18
N VAL A 597 -7.93 4.99 -5.11
CA VAL A 597 -7.44 3.60 -5.01
C VAL A 597 -5.91 3.55 -5.09
N ILE A 598 -5.31 4.27 -6.03
CA ILE A 598 -3.85 4.28 -6.21
C ILE A 598 -3.16 5.00 -5.05
N ALA A 599 -3.76 6.08 -4.53
CA ALA A 599 -3.30 6.78 -3.34
C ALA A 599 -3.31 5.86 -2.11
N SER A 600 -4.30 4.97 -1.97
CA SER A 600 -4.34 4.02 -0.85
C SER A 600 -3.18 3.02 -0.82
N MET A 601 -2.44 2.82 -1.92
CA MET A 601 -1.21 2.01 -1.95
C MET A 601 -0.05 2.62 -1.16
N ILE A 602 -0.17 3.89 -0.76
CA ILE A 602 0.79 4.64 0.06
C ILE A 602 0.22 5.01 1.45
N ALA A 603 -0.59 4.11 2.02
CA ALA A 603 -1.26 4.23 3.32
C ALA A 603 -2.30 5.35 3.44
N VAL A 604 -2.99 5.70 2.34
CA VAL A 604 -4.09 6.67 2.37
C VAL A 604 -5.39 5.93 2.72
N PRO A 605 -6.08 6.28 3.82
CA PRO A 605 -7.31 5.60 4.23
C PRO A 605 -8.52 6.01 3.37
N GLY A 606 -9.63 5.31 3.58
CA GLY A 606 -10.88 5.50 2.83
C GLY A 606 -11.20 4.32 1.91
N LEU A 607 -12.15 4.51 1.00
CA LEU A 607 -12.70 3.44 0.15
C LEU A 607 -11.65 2.76 -0.74
N GLY A 608 -10.61 3.50 -1.17
CA GLY A 608 -9.51 2.95 -1.95
C GLY A 608 -8.74 1.85 -1.22
N LEU A 609 -8.63 1.96 0.11
CA LEU A 609 -7.95 0.98 0.96
C LEU A 609 -8.80 -0.30 1.08
N THR A 610 -10.12 -0.17 1.18
CA THR A 610 -11.04 -1.33 1.15
C THR A 610 -10.92 -2.11 -0.16
N VAL A 611 -10.82 -1.41 -1.30
CA VAL A 611 -10.59 -2.06 -2.60
C VAL A 611 -9.25 -2.77 -2.64
N LEU A 612 -8.18 -2.13 -2.17
CA LEU A 612 -6.84 -2.75 -2.10
C LEU A 612 -6.78 -3.95 -1.17
N GLN A 613 -7.41 -3.89 0.00
CA GLN A 613 -7.47 -5.02 0.93
C GLN A 613 -8.21 -6.20 0.30
N GLY A 614 -9.35 -5.96 -0.37
CA GLY A 614 -10.05 -6.97 -1.13
C GLY A 614 -9.19 -7.56 -2.26
N MET A 615 -8.50 -6.72 -3.05
CA MET A 615 -7.60 -7.20 -4.12
C MET A 615 -6.41 -8.00 -3.58
N GLY A 616 -5.74 -7.52 -2.52
CA GLY A 616 -4.57 -8.17 -1.93
C GLY A 616 -4.90 -9.49 -1.24
N ARG A 617 -6.09 -9.61 -0.65
CA ARG A 617 -6.63 -10.86 -0.07
C ARG A 617 -7.32 -11.75 -1.11
N LEU A 618 -7.50 -11.25 -2.34
CA LEU A 618 -8.31 -11.84 -3.40
C LEU A 618 -9.78 -12.06 -2.99
N ASP A 619 -10.24 -11.32 -1.97
CA ASP A 619 -11.66 -11.19 -1.60
C ASP A 619 -12.36 -10.23 -2.58
N VAL A 620 -12.91 -10.84 -3.63
CA VAL A 620 -13.74 -10.17 -4.63
C VAL A 620 -14.97 -9.50 -4.01
N GLY A 621 -15.50 -10.02 -2.89
CA GLY A 621 -16.62 -9.43 -2.17
C GLY A 621 -16.25 -8.09 -1.52
N MET A 622 -15.19 -8.06 -0.72
CA MET A 622 -14.68 -6.82 -0.13
C MET A 622 -14.26 -5.81 -1.21
N ALA A 623 -13.57 -6.27 -2.26
CA ALA A 623 -13.18 -5.42 -3.39
C ALA A 623 -14.42 -4.81 -4.09
N ALA A 624 -15.47 -5.59 -4.31
CA ALA A 624 -16.72 -5.13 -4.91
C ALA A 624 -17.50 -4.17 -4.01
N VAL A 625 -17.52 -4.38 -2.68
CA VAL A 625 -18.15 -3.47 -1.72
C VAL A 625 -17.46 -2.10 -1.71
N GLY A 626 -16.12 -2.09 -1.65
CA GLY A 626 -15.34 -0.85 -1.78
C GLY A 626 -15.54 -0.17 -3.13
N GLY A 627 -15.47 -0.93 -4.23
CA GLY A 627 -15.63 -0.42 -5.59
C GLY A 627 -17.01 0.17 -5.85
N LEU A 628 -18.08 -0.50 -5.38
CA LEU A 628 -19.45 0.00 -5.46
C LEU A 628 -19.61 1.31 -4.69
N ALA A 629 -19.03 1.42 -3.49
CA ALA A 629 -19.05 2.66 -2.72
C ALA A 629 -18.34 3.82 -3.45
N ILE A 630 -17.18 3.56 -4.08
CA ILE A 630 -16.47 4.56 -4.91
C ILE A 630 -17.34 5.00 -6.09
N VAL A 631 -17.96 4.06 -6.81
CA VAL A 631 -18.84 4.34 -7.95
C VAL A 631 -20.07 5.16 -7.54
N LEU A 632 -20.72 4.81 -6.42
CA LEU A 632 -21.85 5.57 -5.88
C LEU A 632 -21.45 7.00 -5.50
N LEU A 633 -20.30 7.17 -4.83
CA LEU A 633 -19.77 8.49 -4.47
C LEU A 633 -19.39 9.30 -5.72
N ALA A 634 -18.82 8.66 -6.74
CA ALA A 634 -18.46 9.29 -8.01
C ALA A 634 -19.69 9.78 -8.79
N ILE A 635 -20.72 8.94 -8.93
CA ILE A 635 -21.97 9.33 -9.59
C ILE A 635 -22.66 10.45 -8.79
N LEU A 636 -22.64 10.40 -7.45
CA LEU A 636 -23.17 11.46 -6.60
C LEU A 636 -22.49 12.80 -6.87
N LEU A 637 -21.15 12.84 -6.88
CA LEU A 637 -20.40 14.08 -7.09
C LEU A 637 -20.49 14.59 -8.53
N ASP A 638 -20.50 13.71 -9.54
CA ASP A 638 -20.74 14.07 -10.94
C ASP A 638 -22.12 14.71 -11.12
N ARG A 639 -23.18 14.08 -10.58
CA ARG A 639 -24.56 14.59 -10.71
C ARG A 639 -24.73 15.96 -10.06
N ILE A 640 -24.11 16.19 -8.91
CA ILE A 640 -24.13 17.50 -8.23
C ILE A 640 -23.39 18.54 -9.07
N THR A 641 -22.18 18.23 -9.52
CA THR A 641 -21.31 19.18 -10.24
C THR A 641 -21.87 19.54 -11.63
N GLN A 642 -22.34 18.54 -12.39
CA GLN A 642 -23.03 18.78 -13.67
C GLN A 642 -24.30 19.62 -13.51
N ALA A 643 -25.07 19.39 -12.44
CA ALA A 643 -26.30 20.16 -12.20
C ALA A 643 -25.99 21.62 -11.89
N ILE A 644 -24.94 21.91 -11.12
CA ILE A 644 -24.45 23.27 -10.89
C ILE A 644 -24.03 23.93 -12.22
N GLY A 645 -23.32 23.21 -13.10
CA GLY A 645 -22.89 23.71 -14.41
C GLY A 645 -24.02 24.03 -15.40
N LYS A 646 -25.20 23.43 -15.25
CA LYS A 646 -26.36 23.61 -16.15
C LYS A 646 -27.32 24.75 -15.75
N VAL A 647 -27.08 25.45 -14.64
CA VAL A 647 -28.03 26.42 -14.02
C VAL A 647 -27.82 27.88 -14.49
N ASN A 648 -27.17 28.08 -15.64
CA ASN A 648 -26.89 29.41 -16.23
C ASN A 648 -27.94 29.87 -17.23
#